data_AF-A0A3F2S144-F1
#
_entry.id   AF-A0A3F2S144-F1
#
_cell.length_a   1.000
_cell.length_b   1.000
_cell.length_c   1.000
_cell.angle_alpha   90.00
_cell.angle_beta   90.00
_cell.angle_gamma   90.00
#
_symmetry.space_group_name_H-M   'P 1'
#
loop_
_entity.id
_entity.type
_entity.pdbx_description
1 polymer ?
#
loop_
_entity_poly.entity_id
_entity_poly.type
_entity_poly.pdbx_seq_one_letter_code
_entity_poly.pdbx_strand_id
1 'polypeptide(L)'
;MAKGPFLTFEDCKMAFSLFTCMCGVGTLSMPGNFARAGMVLGFFAVAFMGLANIYASVSMSRVLLLAPNSVKTFGDLGEWAMGKTGRWLCVISQMGSCLLIPCVFLVLGGGLLDGLFPGAFSTTTWIILMTITVLPLSLVPTLKEGAGAAFAACMGTIIADILGVGIILHGMRGHPSVPSPDLNLSQVAGAFGSLAMGFGAGIVLSDLQRQHSDPSRMPRVVVVTMFFIMFMLMALGFAPYSAIGCQVSGNLLYVIYPDASTGLTELGFAPNWGMVVLAYLVMQMHITIAFSVLVNPAFFIAERLVLGMHKKNTDDIENGLGYQETGTPMESEKNEIACLSIMSDRISKASSLPDALTENHLHHNHEAEVAEYQGANAIKYIVLRMAIIAVLVVLSIIFKDHFSEFVDFVGASAITANCVILPITFYLVKTWEKVPVYERVGAVIVLVVCTVLGCYSTYTAGKGLFFPSESDAIFPYCDDEYENTVYYNYTARLPPLAIILNSAACLDSATLQTPFYASRTAALPIEATMTKEPFFTVEDIKVSFNLFCCVCGVGTLGMPGNYARAGPIFATIAMIFMAFANVYSSIAMSKVMLLAPKSVKTFGDLGEWAMGKVGRWLCVVSQMVSCLLIPCVFLVLGGGLLDGLFPGAFDPTVWTILMAAMVLPLCLVPTLEEGSGTALAGCIGTLVADTIGVAVVMHGMCGHPSIPTTDVTISQVAGTFGNLALSYGAGTIIPDLQRQHSDPHRMPRIITVTLVIVSALFFVLSIVGYMSVGCQGAGNLLYTIYPNSVTGVTSLGFAPHWGAVLLAYLFMQLHTTTAFSVLLQPAFYMAECTILGMHKKKVDDVESGLHYVEGASPVDEYAKQTGATTPVTVDDNERHHDREVEAAEYRGANVVKYIVLRICIVVVLVVLSIVFQDHFSDFADFVGASSLTTSCILLPIAFYLVKAWDTIPTLEKVAAIVVFVVCFIFGCYSTYTAGKKLFAPSDSSVQFPYCEDEFKNTVYYNYTAVHMS
;
A
#
# COMPACT_ATOMS: atom_id res chain seq x y z
N MET A 1 31.31 6.16 -38.56
CA MET A 1 30.68 6.02 -37.24
C MET A 1 29.44 6.88 -37.21
N ALA A 2 28.24 6.31 -37.06
CA ALA A 2 27.08 7.12 -36.70
C ALA A 2 27.26 7.58 -35.24
N LYS A 3 26.92 8.83 -34.92
CA LYS A 3 26.82 9.26 -33.52
C LYS A 3 25.57 8.62 -32.94
N GLY A 4 25.73 7.68 -32.01
CA GLY A 4 24.61 7.14 -31.23
C GLY A 4 23.90 8.25 -30.45
N PRO A 5 22.64 8.03 -30.02
CA PRO A 5 21.88 9.04 -29.29
C PRO A 5 22.57 9.43 -27.99
N PHE A 6 22.43 10.70 -27.61
CA PHE A 6 23.11 11.29 -26.44
C PHE A 6 22.67 10.63 -25.12
N LEU A 7 21.40 10.26 -25.02
CA LEU A 7 20.83 9.36 -24.01
C LEU A 7 20.01 8.29 -24.74
N THR A 8 20.03 7.05 -24.25
CA THR A 8 19.10 5.99 -24.67
C THR A 8 17.84 5.95 -23.78
N PHE A 9 16.88 5.10 -24.11
CA PHE A 9 15.74 4.82 -23.23
C PHE A 9 16.16 4.19 -21.89
N GLU A 10 17.21 3.35 -21.90
CA GLU A 10 17.81 2.78 -20.69
C GLU A 10 18.50 3.87 -19.85
N ASP A 11 19.28 4.74 -20.49
CA ASP A 11 19.92 5.90 -19.86
C ASP A 11 18.86 6.77 -19.14
N CYS A 12 17.69 6.97 -19.77
CA CYS A 12 16.55 7.68 -19.18
C CYS A 12 15.87 6.93 -18.02
N LYS A 13 15.76 5.59 -18.10
CA LYS A 13 15.25 4.76 -16.98
C LYS A 13 16.15 4.91 -15.76
N MET A 14 17.47 4.81 -15.94
CA MET A 14 18.45 4.99 -14.87
C MET A 14 18.47 6.42 -14.31
N ALA A 15 18.32 7.44 -15.18
CA ALA A 15 18.13 8.83 -14.75
C ALA A 15 16.90 8.99 -13.84
N PHE A 16 15.77 8.36 -14.20
CA PHE A 16 14.54 8.43 -13.42
C PHE A 16 14.66 7.67 -12.09
N SER A 17 15.29 6.50 -12.04
CA SER A 17 15.54 5.77 -10.79
C SER A 17 16.47 6.55 -9.84
N LEU A 18 17.49 7.23 -10.38
CA LEU A 18 18.39 8.09 -9.62
C LEU A 18 17.68 9.34 -9.07
N PHE A 19 16.79 9.95 -9.88
CA PHE A 19 15.91 11.06 -9.48
C PHE A 19 14.95 10.65 -8.35
N THR A 20 14.31 9.49 -8.49
CA THR A 20 13.39 8.90 -7.52
C THR A 20 14.01 8.70 -6.14
N CYS A 21 15.32 8.45 -6.06
CA CYS A 21 16.04 8.28 -4.80
C CYS A 21 16.36 9.61 -4.07
N MET A 22 16.14 10.76 -4.71
CA MET A 22 16.49 12.09 -4.17
C MET A 22 15.29 12.97 -3.83
N CYS A 23 14.15 12.74 -4.50
CA CYS A 23 12.87 13.31 -4.07
C CYS A 23 12.47 12.74 -2.70
N GLY A 24 12.12 13.60 -1.76
CA GLY A 24 11.75 13.25 -0.38
C GLY A 24 12.01 14.42 0.56
N VAL A 25 12.22 14.15 1.86
CA VAL A 25 12.37 15.19 2.91
C VAL A 25 13.41 16.28 2.58
N GLY A 26 14.44 15.96 1.79
CA GLY A 26 15.43 16.93 1.32
C GLY A 26 14.88 18.04 0.39
N THR A 27 13.75 17.83 -0.31
CA THR A 27 13.07 18.91 -1.07
C THR A 27 12.39 19.89 -0.11
N LEU A 28 11.65 19.35 0.86
CA LEU A 28 10.90 20.10 1.87
C LEU A 28 11.78 20.98 2.77
N SER A 29 13.06 20.63 2.95
CA SER A 29 14.01 21.44 3.72
C SER A 29 14.62 22.62 2.95
N MET A 30 14.51 22.67 1.62
CA MET A 30 15.12 23.75 0.82
C MET A 30 14.62 25.15 1.18
N PRO A 31 13.32 25.40 1.44
CA PRO A 31 12.83 26.71 1.88
C PRO A 31 13.49 27.20 3.18
N GLY A 32 13.61 26.33 4.18
CA GLY A 32 14.33 26.62 5.43
C GLY A 32 15.82 26.89 5.22
N ASN A 33 16.46 26.25 4.23
CA ASN A 33 17.86 26.52 3.87
C ASN A 33 18.05 27.93 3.29
N PHE A 34 17.08 28.42 2.51
CA PHE A 34 17.08 29.80 2.03
C PHE A 34 16.77 30.80 3.15
N ALA A 35 15.90 30.48 4.11
CA ALA A 35 15.70 31.32 5.29
C ALA A 35 16.95 31.39 6.18
N ARG A 36 17.67 30.29 6.38
CA ARG A 36 18.93 30.23 7.15
C ARG A 36 20.12 30.95 6.52
N ALA A 37 20.17 31.03 5.18
CA ALA A 37 21.32 31.57 4.44
C ALA A 37 21.04 32.87 3.67
N GLY A 38 19.78 33.27 3.56
CA GLY A 38 19.33 34.34 2.66
C GLY A 38 19.46 33.96 1.17
N MET A 39 18.76 34.72 0.31
CA MET A 39 18.65 34.43 -1.13
C MET A 39 19.99 34.20 -1.84
N VAL A 40 21.00 35.03 -1.57
CA VAL A 40 22.26 35.05 -2.32
C VAL A 40 23.20 33.92 -1.87
N LEU A 41 23.42 33.73 -0.56
CA LEU A 41 24.28 32.65 -0.08
C LEU A 41 23.57 31.29 -0.22
N GLY A 42 22.24 31.22 -0.06
CA GLY A 42 21.45 30.03 -0.35
C GLY A 42 21.62 29.54 -1.80
N PHE A 43 21.56 30.45 -2.78
CA PHE A 43 21.87 30.13 -4.18
C PHE A 43 23.27 29.53 -4.35
N PHE A 44 24.31 30.18 -3.79
CA PHE A 44 25.68 29.66 -3.89
C PHE A 44 25.91 28.36 -3.12
N ALA A 45 25.21 28.14 -1.99
CA ALA A 45 25.31 26.93 -1.18
C ALA A 45 24.64 25.73 -1.87
N VAL A 46 23.45 25.89 -2.45
CA VAL A 46 22.79 24.86 -3.27
C VAL A 46 23.63 24.53 -4.51
N ALA A 47 24.17 25.56 -5.19
CA ALA A 47 25.03 25.35 -6.36
C ALA A 47 26.34 24.63 -5.99
N PHE A 48 26.97 24.99 -4.87
CA PHE A 48 28.17 24.32 -4.36
C PHE A 48 27.89 22.86 -3.98
N MET A 49 26.84 22.59 -3.20
CA MET A 49 26.47 21.25 -2.78
C MET A 49 26.09 20.34 -3.96
N GLY A 50 25.34 20.88 -4.93
CA GLY A 50 25.00 20.19 -6.18
C GLY A 50 26.25 19.84 -7.00
N LEU A 51 27.16 20.81 -7.23
CA LEU A 51 28.42 20.56 -7.95
C LEU A 51 29.35 19.59 -7.22
N ALA A 52 29.40 19.64 -5.87
CA ALA A 52 30.17 18.69 -5.06
C ALA A 52 29.64 17.25 -5.19
N ASN A 53 28.31 17.06 -5.13
CA ASN A 53 27.69 15.74 -5.29
C ASN A 53 27.72 15.24 -6.75
N ILE A 54 27.64 16.13 -7.74
CA ILE A 54 27.94 15.80 -9.16
C ILE A 54 29.36 15.24 -9.25
N TYR A 55 30.35 15.95 -8.70
CA TYR A 55 31.74 15.54 -8.77
C TYR A 55 32.01 14.21 -8.04
N ALA A 56 31.45 14.04 -6.84
CA ALA A 56 31.59 12.82 -6.05
C ALA A 56 30.90 11.61 -6.72
N SER A 57 29.69 11.79 -7.27
CA SER A 57 28.96 10.74 -7.98
C SER A 57 29.68 10.33 -9.28
N VAL A 58 30.16 11.29 -10.08
CA VAL A 58 30.99 11.00 -11.27
C VAL A 58 32.30 10.33 -10.88
N SER A 59 32.91 10.72 -9.75
CA SER A 59 34.11 10.06 -9.20
C SER A 59 33.81 8.61 -8.85
N MET A 60 32.72 8.33 -8.12
CA MET A 60 32.26 6.98 -7.79
C MET A 60 32.11 6.10 -9.04
N SER A 61 31.38 6.61 -10.04
CA SER A 61 31.17 5.91 -11.31
C SER A 61 32.47 5.61 -12.06
N ARG A 62 33.43 6.54 -12.05
CA ARG A 62 34.76 6.35 -12.66
C ARG A 62 35.61 5.31 -11.91
N VAL A 63 35.54 5.23 -10.58
CA VAL A 63 36.28 4.18 -9.83
C VAL A 63 35.66 2.82 -10.08
N LEU A 64 34.33 2.72 -10.10
CA LEU A 64 33.65 1.44 -10.31
C LEU A 64 33.93 0.85 -11.70
N LEU A 65 34.12 1.69 -12.72
CA LEU A 65 34.63 1.30 -14.05
C LEU A 65 36.10 0.83 -14.08
N LEU A 66 36.87 1.07 -13.01
CA LEU A 66 38.27 0.64 -12.86
C LEU A 66 38.43 -0.52 -11.86
N ALA A 67 37.34 -0.95 -11.23
CA ALA A 67 37.34 -2.03 -10.25
C ALA A 67 37.28 -3.41 -10.94
N PRO A 68 37.91 -4.46 -10.40
CA PRO A 68 37.80 -5.81 -10.92
C PRO A 68 36.41 -6.40 -10.63
N ASN A 69 35.97 -7.38 -11.44
CA ASN A 69 34.65 -8.03 -11.35
C ASN A 69 34.31 -8.70 -10.00
N SER A 70 35.27 -8.81 -9.08
CA SER A 70 35.08 -9.24 -7.69
C SER A 70 34.51 -8.16 -6.77
N VAL A 71 34.65 -6.88 -7.12
CA VAL A 71 34.08 -5.74 -6.39
C VAL A 71 32.64 -5.53 -6.83
N LYS A 72 31.67 -5.84 -5.97
CA LYS A 72 30.23 -5.84 -6.34
C LYS A 72 29.34 -4.95 -5.47
N THR A 73 29.80 -4.55 -4.29
CA THR A 73 29.11 -3.61 -3.38
C THR A 73 30.00 -2.42 -3.02
N PHE A 74 29.42 -1.35 -2.48
CA PHE A 74 30.17 -0.19 -1.96
C PHE A 74 31.16 -0.58 -0.84
N GLY A 75 30.83 -1.58 -0.03
CA GLY A 75 31.74 -2.15 0.98
C GLY A 75 32.95 -2.87 0.38
N ASP A 76 32.75 -3.62 -0.72
CA ASP A 76 33.87 -4.27 -1.44
C ASP A 76 34.74 -3.23 -2.18
N LEU A 77 34.12 -2.14 -2.65
CA LEU A 77 34.84 -1.01 -3.26
C LEU A 77 35.75 -0.33 -2.22
N GLY A 78 35.24 -0.13 -0.99
CA GLY A 78 36.04 0.32 0.15
C GLY A 78 37.17 -0.64 0.51
N GLU A 79 36.93 -1.96 0.46
CA GLU A 79 37.98 -2.96 0.70
C GLU A 79 39.07 -2.93 -0.37
N TRP A 80 38.69 -2.82 -1.64
CA TRP A 80 39.64 -2.70 -2.74
C TRP A 80 40.39 -1.35 -2.70
N ALA A 81 39.71 -0.26 -2.31
CA ALA A 81 40.28 1.08 -2.23
C ALA A 81 41.34 1.23 -1.13
N MET A 82 40.99 0.87 0.12
CA MET A 82 41.79 1.17 1.31
C MET A 82 42.00 -0.04 2.25
N GLY A 83 41.60 -1.25 1.83
CA GLY A 83 41.63 -2.45 2.66
C GLY A 83 40.49 -2.50 3.68
N LYS A 84 40.63 -3.36 4.70
CA LYS A 84 39.58 -3.64 5.69
C LYS A 84 39.04 -2.40 6.41
N THR A 85 39.84 -1.34 6.56
CA THR A 85 39.41 -0.04 7.10
C THR A 85 38.42 0.65 6.18
N GLY A 86 38.69 0.71 4.87
CA GLY A 86 37.77 1.27 3.87
C GLY A 86 36.44 0.52 3.82
N ARG A 87 36.48 -0.82 3.94
CA ARG A 87 35.25 -1.65 4.04
C ARG A 87 34.40 -1.28 5.24
N TRP A 88 34.98 -1.20 6.44
CA TRP A 88 34.24 -0.83 7.64
C TRP A 88 33.74 0.61 7.61
N LEU A 89 34.51 1.54 7.01
CA LEU A 89 34.04 2.92 6.79
C LEU A 89 32.80 2.96 5.90
N CYS A 90 32.79 2.28 4.75
CA CYS A 90 31.61 2.16 3.89
C CYS A 90 30.41 1.53 4.62
N VAL A 91 30.63 0.42 5.33
CA VAL A 91 29.55 -0.27 6.05
C VAL A 91 28.95 0.64 7.12
N ILE A 92 29.77 1.37 7.87
CA ILE A 92 29.30 2.28 8.93
C ILE A 92 28.59 3.51 8.34
N SER A 93 29.10 4.13 7.27
CA SER A 93 28.45 5.28 6.63
C SER A 93 27.13 4.90 5.95
N GLN A 94 27.09 3.73 5.31
CA GLN A 94 25.91 3.20 4.63
C GLN A 94 24.84 2.77 5.64
N MET A 95 25.20 2.02 6.69
CA MET A 95 24.26 1.68 7.77
C MET A 95 23.77 2.93 8.51
N GLY A 96 24.64 3.91 8.78
CA GLY A 96 24.22 5.18 9.38
C GLY A 96 23.18 5.90 8.52
N SER A 97 23.40 6.00 7.22
CA SER A 97 22.47 6.63 6.28
C SER A 97 21.14 5.87 6.19
N CYS A 98 21.19 4.56 5.96
CA CYS A 98 20.04 3.67 5.78
C CYS A 98 19.28 3.33 7.07
N LEU A 99 19.69 3.84 8.23
CA LEU A 99 18.96 3.72 9.50
C LEU A 99 18.47 5.09 10.00
N LEU A 100 19.30 6.14 9.91
CA LEU A 100 18.92 7.46 10.43
C LEU A 100 17.93 8.21 9.53
N ILE A 101 18.00 8.08 8.19
CA ILE A 101 17.01 8.69 7.30
C ILE A 101 15.60 8.09 7.55
N PRO A 102 15.43 6.76 7.70
CA PRO A 102 14.18 6.17 8.19
C PRO A 102 13.68 6.69 9.55
N CYS A 103 14.55 7.08 10.49
CA CYS A 103 14.12 7.75 11.73
C CYS A 103 13.52 9.14 11.45
N VAL A 104 14.14 9.94 10.57
CA VAL A 104 13.59 11.24 10.14
C VAL A 104 12.20 11.05 9.50
N PHE A 105 12.05 9.99 8.70
CA PHE A 105 10.78 9.65 8.04
C PHE A 105 9.68 9.27 9.04
N LEU A 106 10.00 8.52 10.10
CA LEU A 106 9.05 8.21 11.18
C LEU A 106 8.64 9.47 11.98
N VAL A 107 9.58 10.38 12.29
CA VAL A 107 9.24 11.65 12.96
C VAL A 107 8.35 12.51 12.08
N LEU A 108 8.71 12.73 10.82
CA LEU A 108 7.91 13.54 9.89
C LEU A 108 6.52 12.91 9.69
N GLY A 109 6.45 11.61 9.39
CA GLY A 109 5.19 10.91 9.19
C GLY A 109 4.32 10.86 10.45
N GLY A 110 4.92 10.90 11.64
CA GLY A 110 4.21 11.08 12.90
C GLY A 110 3.64 12.49 13.05
N GLY A 111 4.45 13.53 12.82
CA GLY A 111 4.03 14.93 12.90
C GLY A 111 2.99 15.35 11.86
N LEU A 112 3.07 14.81 10.63
CA LEU A 112 2.04 15.04 9.61
C LEU A 112 0.69 14.40 10.00
N LEU A 113 0.68 13.22 10.63
CA LEU A 113 -0.55 12.61 11.14
C LEU A 113 -1.11 13.34 12.36
N ASP A 114 -0.23 13.82 13.25
CA ASP A 114 -0.60 14.66 14.41
C ASP A 114 -1.27 15.97 13.94
N GLY A 115 -0.72 16.59 12.89
CA GLY A 115 -1.31 17.76 12.24
C GLY A 115 -2.64 17.46 11.52
N LEU A 116 -2.75 16.36 10.78
CA LEU A 116 -4.03 15.99 10.14
C LEU A 116 -5.16 15.75 11.14
N PHE A 117 -4.82 15.27 12.35
CA PHE A 117 -5.78 14.80 13.34
C PHE A 117 -5.50 15.38 14.73
N PRO A 118 -5.60 16.72 14.90
CA PRO A 118 -5.22 17.39 16.13
C PRO A 118 -6.06 16.89 17.31
N GLY A 119 -5.39 16.62 18.44
CA GLY A 119 -6.02 16.12 19.67
C GLY A 119 -6.52 14.66 19.60
N ALA A 120 -6.30 13.93 18.52
CA ALA A 120 -6.70 12.52 18.41
C ALA A 120 -5.83 11.58 19.27
N PHE A 121 -4.52 11.82 19.25
CA PHE A 121 -3.48 11.10 19.99
C PHE A 121 -2.28 12.04 20.22
N SER A 122 -1.18 11.55 20.81
CA SER A 122 0.09 12.29 20.88
C SER A 122 0.98 11.99 19.67
N THR A 123 1.89 12.90 19.33
CA THR A 123 2.95 12.69 18.31
C THR A 123 3.72 11.38 18.52
N THR A 124 4.00 11.01 19.77
CA THR A 124 4.65 9.74 20.14
C THR A 124 3.80 8.54 19.72
N THR A 125 2.49 8.60 19.93
CA THR A 125 1.53 7.59 19.50
C THR A 125 1.48 7.52 17.97
N TRP A 126 1.49 8.67 17.28
CA TRP A 126 1.50 8.72 15.82
C TRP A 126 2.77 8.14 15.19
N ILE A 127 3.94 8.36 15.78
CA ILE A 127 5.21 7.70 15.38
C ILE A 127 5.07 6.17 15.49
N ILE A 128 4.44 5.66 16.56
CA ILE A 128 4.22 4.22 16.78
C ILE A 128 3.20 3.66 15.76
N LEU A 129 2.08 4.35 15.54
CA LEU A 129 1.07 3.95 14.54
C LEU A 129 1.65 3.96 13.12
N MET A 130 2.44 4.97 12.76
CA MET A 130 3.16 5.04 11.48
C MET A 130 4.20 3.93 11.34
N THR A 131 4.82 3.48 12.44
CA THR A 131 5.70 2.29 12.40
C THR A 131 4.89 1.03 12.07
N ILE A 132 3.70 0.88 12.65
CA ILE A 132 2.82 -0.29 12.43
C ILE A 132 2.35 -0.36 10.96
N THR A 133 2.12 0.77 10.29
CA THR A 133 1.72 0.78 8.87
C THR A 133 2.87 0.48 7.89
N VAL A 134 4.10 0.91 8.17
CA VAL A 134 5.28 0.55 7.33
C VAL A 134 5.82 -0.86 7.61
N LEU A 135 5.41 -1.49 8.72
CA LEU A 135 5.95 -2.77 9.16
C LEU A 135 5.77 -3.92 8.15
N PRO A 136 4.59 -4.14 7.51
CA PRO A 136 4.41 -5.24 6.56
C PRO A 136 5.34 -5.11 5.35
N LEU A 137 5.44 -3.91 4.77
CA LEU A 137 6.32 -3.60 3.63
C LEU A 137 7.81 -3.78 3.97
N SER A 138 8.19 -3.57 5.24
CA SER A 138 9.56 -3.72 5.73
C SER A 138 9.94 -5.20 5.98
N LEU A 139 8.95 -6.07 6.18
CA LEU A 139 9.16 -7.51 6.36
C LEU A 139 9.19 -8.30 5.04
N VAL A 140 8.80 -7.70 3.90
CA VAL A 140 8.98 -8.29 2.57
C VAL A 140 10.49 -8.48 2.29
N PRO A 141 10.96 -9.71 1.97
CA PRO A 141 12.39 -9.97 1.83
C PRO A 141 13.02 -9.32 0.58
N THR A 142 12.25 -9.16 -0.50
CA THR A 142 12.71 -8.68 -1.80
C THR A 142 11.66 -7.79 -2.48
N LEU A 143 11.95 -6.50 -2.69
CA LEU A 143 11.03 -5.57 -3.37
C LEU A 143 11.04 -5.72 -4.91
N LYS A 144 10.62 -6.89 -5.42
CA LYS A 144 10.50 -7.20 -6.86
C LYS A 144 9.67 -6.15 -7.62
N GLU A 145 8.56 -5.71 -7.02
CA GLU A 145 7.66 -4.69 -7.57
C GLU A 145 7.99 -3.25 -7.09
N GLY A 146 8.98 -3.08 -6.21
CA GLY A 146 9.26 -1.82 -5.51
C GLY A 146 9.61 -0.64 -6.43
N ALA A 147 10.05 -0.90 -7.66
CA ALA A 147 10.27 0.15 -8.66
C ALA A 147 8.98 0.91 -9.03
N GLY A 148 7.83 0.22 -9.06
CA GLY A 148 6.53 0.84 -9.31
C GLY A 148 6.04 1.66 -8.11
N ALA A 149 6.23 1.14 -6.90
CA ALA A 149 5.94 1.88 -5.66
C ALA A 149 6.83 3.14 -5.54
N ALA A 150 8.13 3.02 -5.82
CA ALA A 150 9.07 4.14 -5.77
C ALA A 150 8.73 5.24 -6.80
N PHE A 151 8.28 4.86 -8.01
CA PHE A 151 7.73 5.83 -8.98
C PHE A 151 6.56 6.62 -8.37
N ALA A 152 5.60 5.93 -7.75
CA ALA A 152 4.44 6.58 -7.11
C ALA A 152 4.87 7.49 -5.94
N ALA A 153 5.84 7.06 -5.12
CA ALA A 153 6.40 7.85 -4.03
C ALA A 153 7.09 9.13 -4.52
N CYS A 154 7.83 9.08 -5.64
CA CYS A 154 8.48 10.25 -6.25
C CYS A 154 7.46 11.23 -6.85
N MET A 155 6.47 10.72 -7.58
CA MET A 155 5.34 11.53 -8.04
C MET A 155 4.61 12.20 -6.87
N GLY A 156 4.50 11.48 -5.74
CA GLY A 156 3.94 12.01 -4.50
C GLY A 156 4.71 13.20 -3.95
N THR A 157 6.03 13.11 -3.80
CA THR A 157 6.87 14.24 -3.36
C THR A 157 6.62 15.48 -4.23
N ILE A 158 6.66 15.31 -5.56
CA ILE A 158 6.54 16.43 -6.52
C ILE A 158 5.16 17.10 -6.41
N ILE A 159 4.10 16.32 -6.21
CA ILE A 159 2.75 16.85 -5.99
C ILE A 159 2.68 17.62 -4.66
N ALA A 160 3.21 17.07 -3.57
CA ALA A 160 3.24 17.73 -2.26
C ALA A 160 4.07 19.03 -2.27
N ASP A 161 5.24 19.02 -2.92
CA ASP A 161 6.11 20.19 -3.12
C ASP A 161 5.37 21.31 -3.88
N ILE A 162 4.71 20.97 -5.01
CA ILE A 162 3.95 21.91 -5.83
C ILE A 162 2.74 22.46 -5.06
N LEU A 163 2.04 21.64 -4.29
CA LEU A 163 0.92 22.06 -3.45
C LEU A 163 1.39 23.01 -2.35
N GLY A 164 2.44 22.67 -1.61
CA GLY A 164 2.96 23.50 -0.51
C GLY A 164 3.46 24.86 -0.98
N VAL A 165 4.29 24.90 -2.03
CA VAL A 165 4.73 26.16 -2.66
C VAL A 165 3.53 26.92 -3.24
N GLY A 166 2.56 26.23 -3.84
CA GLY A 166 1.33 26.84 -4.38
C GLY A 166 0.44 27.49 -3.32
N ILE A 167 0.32 26.89 -2.14
CA ILE A 167 -0.43 27.44 -0.99
C ILE A 167 0.26 28.71 -0.48
N ILE A 168 1.59 28.69 -0.28
CA ILE A 168 2.37 29.86 0.13
C ILE A 168 2.25 31.02 -0.87
N LEU A 169 2.47 30.75 -2.17
CA LEU A 169 2.35 31.74 -3.24
C LEU A 169 0.89 32.21 -3.47
N HIS A 170 -0.09 31.61 -2.81
CA HIS A 170 -1.46 32.10 -2.74
C HIS A 170 -1.72 32.94 -1.47
N GLY A 171 -1.36 32.43 -0.30
CA GLY A 171 -1.60 33.07 0.99
C GLY A 171 -0.90 34.41 1.16
N MET A 172 0.34 34.53 0.65
CA MET A 172 1.15 35.75 0.78
C MET A 172 0.87 36.81 -0.30
N ARG A 173 -0.16 36.65 -1.15
CA ARG A 173 -0.37 37.51 -2.34
C ARG A 173 -0.49 39.00 -2.00
N GLY A 174 0.44 39.79 -2.53
CA GLY A 174 0.50 41.24 -2.29
C GLY A 174 1.33 41.64 -1.06
N HIS A 175 2.19 40.75 -0.57
CA HIS A 175 3.19 41.06 0.45
C HIS A 175 4.11 42.24 0.06
N PRO A 176 4.63 43.02 1.03
CA PRO A 176 5.72 43.98 0.81
C PRO A 176 7.06 43.25 0.58
N SER A 177 8.16 44.00 0.47
CA SER A 177 9.51 43.42 0.45
C SER A 177 9.73 42.50 1.66
N VAL A 178 10.12 41.25 1.41
CA VAL A 178 10.29 40.22 2.44
C VAL A 178 11.45 40.56 3.40
N PRO A 179 11.35 40.20 4.69
CA PRO A 179 12.45 40.38 5.64
C PRO A 179 13.64 39.47 5.25
N SER A 180 14.85 39.99 5.43
CA SER A 180 16.09 39.23 5.20
C SER A 180 16.58 38.63 6.52
N PRO A 181 17.25 37.47 6.50
CA PRO A 181 17.80 36.87 7.71
C PRO A 181 19.08 37.56 8.17
N ASP A 182 19.35 37.56 9.48
CA ASP A 182 20.54 38.18 10.07
C ASP A 182 21.79 37.30 9.89
N LEU A 183 22.53 37.55 8.80
CA LEU A 183 23.48 36.61 8.19
C LEU A 183 24.70 36.25 9.05
N ASN A 184 24.55 35.28 9.95
CA ASN A 184 25.64 34.72 10.73
C ASN A 184 26.27 33.49 10.05
N LEU A 185 27.62 33.47 9.98
CA LEU A 185 28.38 32.36 9.35
C LEU A 185 28.10 31.00 10.03
N SER A 186 27.71 31.00 11.30
CA SER A 186 27.27 29.81 12.05
C SER A 186 25.96 29.21 11.53
N GLN A 187 24.97 30.04 11.17
CA GLN A 187 23.68 29.59 10.59
C GLN A 187 23.88 29.08 9.16
N VAL A 188 24.63 29.83 8.34
CA VAL A 188 24.96 29.45 6.95
C VAL A 188 25.71 28.11 6.90
N ALA A 189 26.66 27.89 7.80
CA ALA A 189 27.37 26.62 7.92
C ALA A 189 26.53 25.51 8.59
N GLY A 190 25.55 25.86 9.43
CA GLY A 190 24.58 24.91 9.99
C GLY A 190 23.75 24.23 8.90
N ALA A 191 23.19 25.04 7.98
CA ALA A 191 22.38 24.60 6.83
C ALA A 191 23.12 23.65 5.84
N PHE A 192 24.41 23.41 6.00
CA PHE A 192 25.14 22.40 5.24
C PHE A 192 24.55 20.99 5.42
N GLY A 193 23.99 20.67 6.60
CA GLY A 193 23.42 19.37 6.91
C GLY A 193 22.17 19.04 6.09
N SER A 194 21.11 19.82 6.26
CA SER A 194 19.89 19.77 5.45
C SER A 194 20.17 19.87 3.93
N LEU A 195 21.13 20.70 3.50
CA LEU A 195 21.57 20.74 2.10
C LEU A 195 22.17 19.42 1.64
N ALA A 196 23.04 18.79 2.43
CA ALA A 196 23.63 17.49 2.10
C ALA A 196 22.56 16.38 2.02
N MET A 197 21.52 16.44 2.87
CA MET A 197 20.39 15.51 2.80
C MET A 197 19.64 15.59 1.47
N GLY A 198 19.46 16.80 0.91
CA GLY A 198 18.86 17.00 -0.42
C GLY A 198 19.65 16.46 -1.60
N PHE A 199 20.93 16.09 -1.41
CA PHE A 199 21.79 15.57 -2.48
C PHE A 199 22.31 14.13 -2.25
N GLY A 200 21.66 13.35 -1.37
CA GLY A 200 22.12 12.04 -0.87
C GLY A 200 22.19 10.84 -1.82
N ALA A 201 22.41 11.03 -3.12
CA ALA A 201 22.30 10.01 -4.17
C ALA A 201 23.30 8.83 -4.10
N GLY A 202 24.46 9.02 -3.46
CA GLY A 202 25.58 8.07 -3.51
C GLY A 202 25.28 6.69 -2.91
N ILE A 203 24.23 6.56 -2.09
CA ILE A 203 23.82 5.31 -1.42
C ILE A 203 23.47 4.21 -2.42
N VAL A 204 22.82 4.54 -3.54
CA VAL A 204 22.29 3.58 -4.54
C VAL A 204 23.10 3.52 -5.84
N LEU A 205 24.05 4.43 -6.01
CA LEU A 205 24.70 4.67 -7.30
C LEU A 205 25.54 3.47 -7.80
N SER A 206 26.13 2.69 -6.89
CA SER A 206 26.85 1.46 -7.25
C SER A 206 25.95 0.42 -7.90
N ASP A 207 24.74 0.29 -7.38
CA ASP A 207 23.80 -0.76 -7.75
C ASP A 207 23.05 -0.39 -9.03
N LEU A 208 22.63 0.89 -9.15
CA LEU A 208 22.13 1.44 -10.42
C LEU A 208 23.15 1.31 -11.56
N GLN A 209 24.44 1.58 -11.29
CA GLN A 209 25.47 1.45 -12.31
C GLN A 209 25.76 0.00 -12.70
N ARG A 210 25.59 -0.96 -11.78
CA ARG A 210 25.68 -2.39 -12.07
C ARG A 210 24.47 -2.93 -12.84
N GLN A 211 23.32 -2.26 -12.76
CA GLN A 211 22.10 -2.61 -13.51
C GLN A 211 22.09 -2.05 -14.95
N HIS A 212 23.00 -1.15 -15.31
CA HIS A 212 23.07 -0.57 -16.66
C HIS A 212 23.95 -1.43 -17.59
N SER A 213 23.40 -1.79 -18.75
CA SER A 213 24.02 -2.62 -19.79
C SER A 213 25.30 -2.02 -20.39
N ASP A 214 25.44 -0.69 -20.39
CA ASP A 214 26.67 0.03 -20.73
C ASP A 214 27.08 0.95 -19.56
N PRO A 215 27.77 0.44 -18.53
CA PRO A 215 28.16 1.22 -17.35
C PRO A 215 29.03 2.45 -17.69
N SER A 216 29.64 2.50 -18.87
CA SER A 216 30.44 3.67 -19.32
C SER A 216 29.59 4.93 -19.52
N ARG A 217 28.27 4.78 -19.63
CA ARG A 217 27.31 5.88 -19.77
C ARG A 217 26.93 6.54 -18.46
N MET A 218 26.97 5.80 -17.34
CA MET A 218 26.50 6.30 -16.04
C MET A 218 27.05 7.67 -15.63
N PRO A 219 28.35 8.01 -15.82
CA PRO A 219 28.85 9.35 -15.57
C PRO A 219 28.09 10.47 -16.32
N ARG A 220 27.53 10.21 -17.50
CA ARG A 220 26.71 11.17 -18.27
C ARG A 220 25.28 11.24 -17.74
N VAL A 221 24.69 10.08 -17.43
CA VAL A 221 23.34 9.96 -16.84
C VAL A 221 23.26 10.70 -15.49
N VAL A 222 24.24 10.45 -14.63
CA VAL A 222 24.42 11.11 -13.33
C VAL A 222 24.50 12.62 -13.50
N VAL A 223 25.38 13.13 -14.38
CA VAL A 223 25.54 14.58 -14.60
C VAL A 223 24.23 15.25 -15.02
N VAL A 224 23.49 14.67 -15.98
CA VAL A 224 22.20 15.24 -16.44
C VAL A 224 21.17 15.25 -15.32
N THR A 225 21.03 14.13 -14.59
CA THR A 225 20.05 13.97 -13.49
C THR A 225 20.34 14.94 -12.34
N MET A 226 21.61 15.01 -11.90
CA MET A 226 22.01 15.86 -10.78
C MET A 226 21.88 17.35 -11.10
N PHE A 227 22.16 17.78 -12.34
CA PHE A 227 21.92 19.17 -12.74
C PHE A 227 20.43 19.50 -12.75
N PHE A 228 19.56 18.61 -13.26
CA PHE A 228 18.11 18.79 -13.20
C PHE A 228 17.62 18.94 -11.75
N ILE A 229 18.09 18.10 -10.84
CA ILE A 229 17.75 18.13 -9.41
C ILE A 229 18.27 19.40 -8.74
N MET A 230 19.50 19.83 -9.04
CA MET A 230 20.05 21.09 -8.53
C MET A 230 19.18 22.28 -8.94
N PHE A 231 18.69 22.34 -10.19
CA PHE A 231 17.77 23.39 -10.63
C PHE A 231 16.36 23.27 -10.01
N MET A 232 15.87 22.05 -9.79
CA MET A 232 14.58 21.80 -9.11
C MET A 232 14.63 22.25 -7.65
N LEU A 233 15.62 21.82 -6.87
CA LEU A 233 15.82 22.21 -5.47
C LEU A 233 16.06 23.72 -5.33
N MET A 234 16.78 24.33 -6.28
CA MET A 234 16.94 25.79 -6.36
C MET A 234 15.59 26.50 -6.50
N ALA A 235 14.71 26.02 -7.39
CA ALA A 235 13.37 26.60 -7.59
C ALA A 235 12.46 26.39 -6.37
N LEU A 236 12.50 25.20 -5.76
CA LEU A 236 11.71 24.85 -4.58
C LEU A 236 12.14 25.64 -3.32
N GLY A 237 13.42 25.99 -3.18
CA GLY A 237 13.87 26.89 -2.13
C GLY A 237 13.56 28.37 -2.42
N PHE A 238 13.85 28.83 -3.64
CA PHE A 238 13.68 30.24 -4.03
C PHE A 238 12.22 30.70 -4.02
N ALA A 239 11.29 29.90 -4.54
CA ALA A 239 9.90 30.30 -4.71
C ALA A 239 9.20 30.70 -3.39
N PRO A 240 9.14 29.82 -2.35
CA PRO A 240 8.55 30.19 -1.06
C PRO A 240 9.38 31.24 -0.31
N TYR A 241 10.73 31.22 -0.38
CA TYR A 241 11.55 32.30 0.20
C TYR A 241 11.19 33.67 -0.39
N SER A 242 10.94 33.76 -1.70
CA SER A 242 10.56 35.02 -2.36
C SER A 242 9.24 35.62 -1.88
N ALA A 243 8.42 34.84 -1.18
CA ALA A 243 7.13 35.23 -0.62
C ALA A 243 7.07 35.30 0.91
N ILE A 244 8.12 34.87 1.63
CA ILE A 244 8.16 34.79 3.10
C ILE A 244 9.43 35.41 3.71
N GLY A 245 10.57 35.34 3.03
CA GLY A 245 11.86 35.77 3.58
C GLY A 245 12.40 34.83 4.65
N CYS A 246 12.84 35.38 5.78
CA CYS A 246 13.39 34.62 6.91
C CYS A 246 12.35 33.83 7.74
N GLN A 247 11.04 34.12 7.61
CA GLN A 247 9.97 33.50 8.42
C GLN A 247 9.55 32.09 7.97
N VAL A 248 10.47 31.31 7.38
CA VAL A 248 10.19 29.94 6.92
C VAL A 248 10.71 28.95 7.97
N SER A 249 9.80 28.24 8.64
CA SER A 249 10.17 27.13 9.53
C SER A 249 10.81 25.97 8.73
N GLY A 250 11.56 25.10 9.41
CA GLY A 250 12.58 24.22 8.77
C GLY A 250 12.08 23.22 7.73
N ASN A 251 10.77 23.02 7.60
CA ASN A 251 10.13 22.11 6.64
C ASN A 251 8.90 22.79 6.01
N LEU A 252 8.85 22.81 4.67
CA LEU A 252 7.78 23.38 3.86
C LEU A 252 6.35 22.97 4.29
N LEU A 253 6.15 21.74 4.77
CA LEU A 253 4.82 21.27 5.14
C LEU A 253 4.34 21.84 6.48
N TYR A 254 5.23 22.11 7.43
CA TYR A 254 4.83 22.71 8.71
C TYR A 254 4.37 24.17 8.51
N VAL A 255 5.02 24.91 7.61
CA VAL A 255 4.65 26.30 7.25
C VAL A 255 3.21 26.45 6.73
N ILE A 256 2.69 25.43 6.01
CA ILE A 256 1.33 25.48 5.44
C ILE A 256 0.24 24.97 6.40
N TYR A 257 0.63 24.54 7.61
CA TYR A 257 -0.30 23.99 8.59
C TYR A 257 -1.10 25.10 9.28
N PRO A 258 -2.45 25.07 9.30
CA PRO A 258 -3.23 25.94 10.14
C PRO A 258 -3.22 25.44 11.60
N ASP A 259 -2.90 26.30 12.56
CA ASP A 259 -3.09 26.01 13.97
C ASP A 259 -4.58 25.76 14.27
N ALA A 260 -4.84 24.73 15.08
CA ALA A 260 -6.19 24.27 15.42
C ALA A 260 -6.98 25.27 16.28
N SER A 261 -6.33 26.23 16.97
CA SER A 261 -7.01 27.24 17.80
C SER A 261 -7.38 28.51 17.03
N THR A 262 -6.61 28.89 16.03
CA THR A 262 -6.74 30.14 15.26
C THR A 262 -7.25 29.95 13.84
N GLY A 263 -7.06 28.77 13.24
CA GLY A 263 -7.35 28.50 11.83
C GLY A 263 -6.38 29.19 10.86
N LEU A 264 -5.25 29.72 11.35
CA LEU A 264 -4.23 30.43 10.58
C LEU A 264 -2.92 29.65 10.59
N THR A 265 -2.13 29.77 9.53
CA THR A 265 -0.74 29.33 9.51
C THR A 265 0.14 30.12 10.49
N GLU A 266 1.36 29.64 10.74
CA GLU A 266 2.45 30.40 11.38
C GLU A 266 2.62 31.80 10.73
N LEU A 267 2.27 31.92 9.43
CA LEU A 267 2.32 33.13 8.61
C LEU A 267 1.02 33.96 8.63
N GLY A 268 0.08 33.69 9.53
CA GLY A 268 -1.12 34.51 9.74
C GLY A 268 -2.13 34.52 8.58
N PHE A 269 -2.10 33.53 7.69
CA PHE A 269 -3.10 33.35 6.63
C PHE A 269 -3.86 32.03 6.79
N ALA A 270 -5.15 32.01 6.44
CA ALA A 270 -5.94 30.78 6.39
C ALA A 270 -5.62 30.02 5.07
N PRO A 271 -5.08 28.79 5.13
CA PRO A 271 -4.81 27.99 3.94
C PRO A 271 -6.09 27.30 3.44
N ASN A 272 -6.10 26.84 2.19
CA ASN A 272 -7.18 25.95 1.73
C ASN A 272 -6.95 24.55 2.35
N TRP A 273 -7.81 24.18 3.30
CA TRP A 273 -7.71 22.94 4.06
C TRP A 273 -7.56 21.69 3.19
N GLY A 274 -8.40 21.51 2.16
CA GLY A 274 -8.31 20.35 1.27
C GLY A 274 -6.97 20.25 0.52
N MET A 275 -6.36 21.39 0.17
CA MET A 275 -5.05 21.42 -0.48
C MET A 275 -3.91 21.06 0.50
N VAL A 276 -4.02 21.44 1.77
CA VAL A 276 -3.10 21.01 2.84
C VAL A 276 -3.23 19.51 3.08
N VAL A 277 -4.45 19.01 3.27
CA VAL A 277 -4.76 17.58 3.45
C VAL A 277 -4.22 16.76 2.29
N LEU A 278 -4.41 17.20 1.04
CA LEU A 278 -3.89 16.49 -0.13
C LEU A 278 -2.35 16.45 -0.15
N ALA A 279 -1.67 17.56 0.17
CA ALA A 279 -0.20 17.59 0.26
C ALA A 279 0.32 16.63 1.35
N TYR A 280 -0.34 16.60 2.50
CA TYR A 280 0.00 15.75 3.65
C TYR A 280 -0.23 14.26 3.35
N LEU A 281 -1.41 13.88 2.84
CA LEU A 281 -1.72 12.49 2.47
C LEU A 281 -0.74 11.94 1.44
N VAL A 282 -0.42 12.74 0.42
CA VAL A 282 0.47 12.35 -0.67
C VAL A 282 1.93 12.26 -0.19
N MET A 283 2.36 13.14 0.73
CA MET A 283 3.64 12.98 1.43
C MET A 283 3.65 11.73 2.34
N GLN A 284 2.55 11.43 3.03
CA GLN A 284 2.46 10.22 3.87
C GLN A 284 2.62 8.95 3.03
N MET A 285 2.07 8.92 1.82
CA MET A 285 2.29 7.83 0.85
C MET A 285 3.78 7.73 0.46
N HIS A 286 4.44 8.86 0.16
CA HIS A 286 5.88 8.88 -0.09
C HIS A 286 6.68 8.29 1.09
N ILE A 287 6.46 8.80 2.30
CA ILE A 287 7.16 8.36 3.52
C ILE A 287 6.97 6.85 3.75
N THR A 288 5.73 6.35 3.59
CA THR A 288 5.38 4.94 3.78
C THR A 288 6.20 4.01 2.86
N ILE A 289 6.34 4.39 1.59
CA ILE A 289 7.04 3.59 0.57
C ILE A 289 8.55 3.77 0.68
N ALA A 290 9.02 5.01 0.82
CA ALA A 290 10.45 5.31 0.85
C ALA A 290 11.14 4.78 2.12
N PHE A 291 10.41 4.62 3.23
CA PHE A 291 10.91 3.93 4.42
C PHE A 291 11.35 2.49 4.12
N SER A 292 10.48 1.65 3.53
CA SER A 292 10.82 0.24 3.27
C SER A 292 11.94 0.10 2.23
N VAL A 293 11.98 0.99 1.22
CA VAL A 293 13.06 1.05 0.23
C VAL A 293 14.41 1.38 0.89
N LEU A 294 14.47 2.37 1.78
CA LEU A 294 15.74 2.82 2.40
C LEU A 294 16.27 1.89 3.50
N VAL A 295 15.40 1.19 4.24
CA VAL A 295 15.85 0.27 5.30
C VAL A 295 16.35 -1.06 4.73
N ASN A 296 15.85 -1.51 3.56
CA ASN A 296 16.21 -2.83 3.00
C ASN A 296 17.72 -3.06 2.80
N PRO A 297 18.54 -2.11 2.30
CA PRO A 297 19.99 -2.24 2.29
C PRO A 297 20.61 -2.44 3.69
N ALA A 298 20.07 -1.78 4.72
CA ALA A 298 20.52 -1.98 6.10
C ALA A 298 20.11 -3.35 6.66
N PHE A 299 18.92 -3.86 6.32
CA PHE A 299 18.51 -5.24 6.65
C PHE A 299 19.44 -6.26 6.01
N PHE A 300 19.71 -6.17 4.70
CA PHE A 300 20.61 -7.10 4.01
C PHE A 300 22.02 -7.11 4.62
N ILE A 301 22.57 -5.93 4.95
CA ILE A 301 23.86 -5.81 5.65
C ILE A 301 23.79 -6.44 7.05
N ALA A 302 22.73 -6.16 7.82
CA ALA A 302 22.56 -6.70 9.16
C ALA A 302 22.36 -8.23 9.17
N GLU A 303 21.56 -8.79 8.28
CA GLU A 303 21.36 -10.24 8.10
C GLU A 303 22.70 -10.93 7.79
N ARG A 304 23.49 -10.34 6.87
CA ARG A 304 24.81 -10.85 6.48
C ARG A 304 25.86 -10.78 7.60
N LEU A 305 25.78 -9.78 8.48
CA LEU A 305 26.68 -9.61 9.62
C LEU A 305 26.27 -10.43 10.86
N VAL A 306 24.98 -10.44 11.21
CA VAL A 306 24.45 -10.99 12.48
C VAL A 306 23.99 -12.44 12.33
N LEU A 307 23.21 -12.76 11.29
CA LEU A 307 22.73 -14.12 11.04
C LEU A 307 23.71 -14.93 10.19
N GLY A 308 24.56 -14.23 9.44
CA GLY A 308 25.54 -14.83 8.54
C GLY A 308 24.94 -15.34 7.24
N MET A 309 23.73 -14.90 6.90
CA MET A 309 23.07 -15.13 5.61
C MET A 309 23.82 -14.46 4.46
N HIS A 310 23.47 -14.75 3.21
CA HIS A 310 24.04 -14.08 2.02
C HIS A 310 25.58 -14.21 1.92
N LYS A 311 26.12 -15.34 2.40
CA LYS A 311 27.55 -15.70 2.32
C LYS A 311 27.76 -16.74 1.23
N LYS A 312 28.44 -16.35 0.15
CA LYS A 312 28.94 -17.32 -0.84
C LYS A 312 29.95 -18.29 -0.21
N ASN A 313 29.84 -19.56 -0.58
CA ASN A 313 30.90 -20.53 -0.39
C ASN A 313 32.13 -20.13 -1.22
N THR A 314 33.32 -20.52 -0.77
CA THR A 314 34.60 -20.20 -1.43
C THR A 314 34.71 -20.78 -2.83
N ASP A 315 34.01 -21.87 -3.10
CA ASP A 315 34.24 -22.74 -4.26
C ASP A 315 33.63 -22.18 -5.55
N ASP A 316 32.69 -21.23 -5.41
CA ASP A 316 32.13 -20.41 -6.50
C ASP A 316 33.15 -19.46 -7.15
N ILE A 317 34.30 -19.24 -6.50
CA ILE A 317 35.29 -18.25 -6.94
C ILE A 317 36.16 -18.79 -8.08
N GLU A 318 36.39 -20.11 -8.15
CA GLU A 318 37.30 -20.71 -9.15
C GLU A 318 36.61 -21.06 -10.48
N ASN A 319 35.30 -21.32 -10.48
CA ASN A 319 34.56 -21.72 -11.69
C ASN A 319 33.95 -20.54 -12.48
N GLY A 320 34.01 -19.32 -11.96
CA GLY A 320 33.32 -18.12 -12.49
C GLY A 320 33.96 -17.44 -13.71
N LEU A 321 34.63 -18.18 -14.61
CA LEU A 321 35.35 -17.62 -15.78
C LEU A 321 34.50 -17.43 -17.05
N GLY A 322 33.18 -17.69 -16.98
CA GLY A 322 32.24 -17.45 -18.07
C GLY A 322 31.71 -16.01 -18.10
N TYR A 323 31.89 -15.33 -19.24
CA TYR A 323 31.18 -14.09 -19.57
C TYR A 323 29.80 -14.44 -20.11
N GLN A 324 28.74 -13.77 -19.64
CA GLN A 324 27.37 -14.00 -20.11
C GLN A 324 26.59 -12.69 -20.14
N GLU A 325 25.98 -12.39 -21.28
CA GLU A 325 25.28 -11.15 -21.54
C GLU A 325 23.85 -11.18 -20.99
N THR A 326 23.39 -10.06 -20.43
CA THR A 326 21.99 -9.84 -20.04
C THR A 326 21.47 -8.60 -20.76
N GLY A 327 20.83 -8.81 -21.90
CA GLY A 327 20.14 -7.77 -22.67
C GLY A 327 18.63 -7.94 -22.62
N THR A 328 17.88 -6.85 -22.79
CA THR A 328 16.44 -6.86 -23.05
C THR A 328 16.12 -5.96 -24.26
N PRO A 329 15.03 -6.23 -25.02
CA PRO A 329 15.01 -5.92 -26.44
C PRO A 329 14.39 -4.56 -26.80
N MET A 330 14.78 -4.02 -27.96
CA MET A 330 13.90 -3.18 -28.77
C MET A 330 14.13 -3.38 -30.27
N GLU A 331 13.11 -3.03 -31.04
CA GLU A 331 12.84 -3.51 -32.40
C GLU A 331 13.77 -2.93 -33.49
N SER A 332 13.88 -3.66 -34.61
CA SER A 332 14.21 -3.09 -35.91
C SER A 332 13.57 -3.96 -37.00
N GLU A 333 12.77 -3.36 -37.87
CA GLU A 333 12.13 -4.03 -39.02
C GLU A 333 12.27 -3.17 -40.27
N LYS A 334 12.39 -3.81 -41.44
CA LYS A 334 12.52 -3.23 -42.80
C LYS A 334 13.89 -2.55 -43.06
N ASN A 335 14.54 -2.68 -44.23
CA ASN A 335 14.13 -3.20 -45.54
C ASN A 335 15.25 -4.06 -46.20
N GLU A 336 14.91 -4.77 -47.28
CA GLU A 336 15.82 -5.54 -48.13
C GLU A 336 16.76 -4.67 -48.99
N ILE A 337 17.92 -5.22 -49.39
CA ILE A 337 18.33 -5.45 -50.81
C ILE A 337 19.83 -5.84 -50.90
N ALA A 338 20.10 -7.02 -51.49
CA ALA A 338 21.31 -7.47 -52.22
C ALA A 338 22.75 -7.37 -51.62
N CYS A 339 23.72 -8.22 -52.00
CA CYS A 339 23.73 -9.62 -52.46
C CYS A 339 25.20 -10.12 -52.56
N LEU A 340 25.45 -11.44 -52.41
CA LEU A 340 26.72 -12.16 -52.71
C LEU A 340 27.94 -11.79 -51.81
N SER A 341 28.92 -12.66 -51.54
CA SER A 341 29.18 -14.02 -52.08
C SER A 341 29.92 -14.93 -51.07
N ILE A 342 29.46 -16.19 -50.95
CA ILE A 342 30.20 -17.45 -51.26
C ILE A 342 31.68 -17.57 -50.84
N MET A 343 32.22 -18.66 -50.26
CA MET A 343 31.78 -19.96 -49.67
C MET A 343 33.06 -20.54 -48.99
N SER A 344 33.08 -21.45 -48.01
CA SER A 344 32.06 -22.11 -47.15
C SER A 344 32.81 -22.49 -45.83
N ASP A 345 32.84 -23.64 -45.14
CA ASP A 345 32.21 -24.99 -45.12
C ASP A 345 32.68 -25.64 -43.78
N ARG A 346 32.08 -26.61 -43.08
CA ARG A 346 30.79 -27.34 -43.13
C ARG A 346 30.57 -28.02 -41.74
N ILE A 347 29.35 -28.51 -41.44
CA ILE A 347 29.00 -29.50 -40.37
C ILE A 347 29.13 -29.00 -38.90
N SER A 348 28.11 -29.09 -38.03
CA SER A 348 26.69 -29.44 -38.25
C SER A 348 25.71 -29.05 -37.12
N LYS A 349 24.62 -28.39 -37.52
CA LYS A 349 23.20 -28.57 -37.13
C LYS A 349 22.71 -28.50 -35.66
N ALA A 350 21.51 -27.90 -35.56
CA ALA A 350 20.52 -27.94 -34.47
C ALA A 350 20.88 -27.15 -33.19
N SER A 351 19.95 -26.40 -32.58
CA SER A 351 18.61 -25.97 -33.02
C SER A 351 18.19 -24.67 -32.33
N SER A 352 17.21 -23.97 -32.89
CA SER A 352 16.57 -22.81 -32.26
C SER A 352 15.94 -23.16 -30.91
N LEU A 353 16.32 -22.44 -29.85
CA LEU A 353 15.67 -22.43 -28.54
C LEU A 353 15.72 -21.00 -27.97
N PRO A 354 14.69 -20.49 -27.25
CA PRO A 354 14.49 -19.03 -27.11
C PRO A 354 15.09 -18.40 -25.83
N ASP A 355 14.74 -17.12 -25.59
CA ASP A 355 15.11 -16.27 -24.44
C ASP A 355 15.02 -16.89 -23.04
N ALA A 356 14.28 -17.99 -22.89
CA ALA A 356 14.04 -18.69 -21.62
C ALA A 356 15.32 -18.96 -20.81
N LEU A 357 16.47 -19.23 -21.44
CA LEU A 357 17.72 -19.47 -20.69
C LEU A 357 18.23 -18.24 -19.93
N THR A 358 17.99 -17.03 -20.42
CA THR A 358 18.42 -15.78 -19.76
C THR A 358 17.47 -15.43 -18.61
N GLU A 359 16.16 -15.59 -18.84
CA GLU A 359 15.13 -15.35 -17.81
C GLU A 359 15.19 -16.41 -16.70
N ASN A 360 15.37 -17.69 -17.06
CA ASN A 360 15.61 -18.79 -16.12
C ASN A 360 16.86 -18.57 -15.26
N HIS A 361 17.98 -18.09 -15.80
CA HIS A 361 19.18 -17.83 -14.99
C HIS A 361 19.01 -16.65 -14.02
N LEU A 362 18.16 -15.67 -14.34
CA LEU A 362 17.84 -14.59 -13.41
C LEU A 362 16.88 -15.08 -12.31
N HIS A 363 15.85 -15.84 -12.69
CA HIS A 363 14.93 -16.54 -11.78
C HIS A 363 15.69 -17.47 -10.84
N HIS A 364 16.60 -18.32 -11.32
CA HIS A 364 17.30 -19.29 -10.49
C HIS A 364 18.13 -18.65 -9.36
N ASN A 365 18.66 -17.44 -9.58
CA ASN A 365 19.35 -16.67 -8.54
C ASN A 365 18.34 -16.05 -7.55
N HIS A 366 17.26 -15.44 -8.06
CA HIS A 366 16.23 -14.81 -7.22
C HIS A 366 15.48 -15.84 -6.34
N GLU A 367 15.16 -17.00 -6.89
CA GLU A 367 14.53 -18.12 -6.19
C GLU A 367 15.47 -18.75 -5.15
N ALA A 368 16.78 -18.80 -5.43
CA ALA A 368 17.77 -19.21 -4.43
C ALA A 368 17.90 -18.21 -3.27
N GLU A 369 17.90 -16.90 -3.56
CA GLU A 369 17.87 -15.84 -2.53
C GLU A 369 16.57 -15.92 -1.71
N VAL A 370 15.41 -16.06 -2.34
CA VAL A 370 14.10 -16.21 -1.67
C VAL A 370 14.03 -17.50 -0.85
N ALA A 371 14.65 -18.60 -1.30
CA ALA A 371 14.74 -19.84 -0.53
C ALA A 371 15.57 -19.70 0.76
N GLU A 372 16.59 -18.82 0.81
CA GLU A 372 17.38 -18.60 2.03
C GLU A 372 16.54 -17.98 3.17
N TYR A 373 15.48 -17.25 2.83
CA TYR A 373 14.49 -16.71 3.78
C TYR A 373 13.43 -17.72 4.25
N GLN A 374 13.42 -18.95 3.74
CA GLN A 374 12.42 -19.98 4.11
C GLN A 374 12.85 -20.81 5.35
N GLY A 375 11.91 -21.62 5.86
CA GLY A 375 12.15 -22.56 6.94
C GLY A 375 12.67 -21.92 8.24
N ALA A 376 13.68 -22.51 8.85
CA ALA A 376 14.22 -22.06 10.14
C ALA A 376 14.95 -20.71 10.09
N ASN A 377 15.24 -20.16 8.91
CA ASN A 377 15.79 -18.81 8.77
C ASN A 377 14.69 -17.73 8.78
N ALA A 378 13.45 -18.07 8.41
CA ALA A 378 12.33 -17.13 8.36
C ALA A 378 12.15 -16.37 9.68
N ILE A 379 12.08 -17.12 10.79
CA ILE A 379 11.92 -16.56 12.14
C ILE A 379 13.12 -15.67 12.52
N LYS A 380 14.34 -16.03 12.10
CA LYS A 380 15.56 -15.29 12.45
C LYS A 380 15.61 -13.92 11.79
N TYR A 381 15.34 -13.83 10.49
CA TYR A 381 15.38 -12.55 9.77
C TYR A 381 14.22 -11.65 10.23
N ILE A 382 13.01 -12.20 10.42
CA ILE A 382 11.86 -11.44 10.94
C ILE A 382 12.20 -10.86 12.32
N VAL A 383 12.72 -11.65 13.26
CA VAL A 383 13.12 -11.16 14.59
C VAL A 383 14.22 -10.09 14.51
N LEU A 384 15.19 -10.23 13.60
CA LEU A 384 16.23 -9.22 13.38
C LEU A 384 15.65 -7.91 12.83
N ARG A 385 14.79 -7.97 11.79
CA ARG A 385 14.14 -6.79 11.21
C ARG A 385 13.24 -6.09 12.22
N MET A 386 12.43 -6.85 12.97
CA MET A 386 11.62 -6.34 14.09
C MET A 386 12.47 -5.61 15.14
N ALA A 387 13.61 -6.18 15.54
CA ALA A 387 14.50 -5.59 16.53
C ALA A 387 15.16 -4.30 16.01
N ILE A 388 15.57 -4.25 14.74
CA ILE A 388 16.10 -3.05 14.10
C ILE A 388 15.02 -1.96 14.06
N ILE A 389 13.83 -2.27 13.56
CA ILE A 389 12.71 -1.30 13.50
C ILE A 389 12.38 -0.76 14.90
N ALA A 390 12.31 -1.61 15.92
CA ALA A 390 12.05 -1.17 17.31
C ALA A 390 13.10 -0.16 17.82
N VAL A 391 14.38 -0.31 17.45
CA VAL A 391 15.42 0.68 17.74
C VAL A 391 15.19 1.99 16.96
N LEU A 392 14.78 1.92 15.69
CA LEU A 392 14.44 3.11 14.89
C LEU A 392 13.29 3.90 15.52
N VAL A 393 12.26 3.24 16.05
CA VAL A 393 11.15 3.88 16.77
C VAL A 393 11.65 4.62 18.01
N VAL A 394 12.47 3.96 18.84
CA VAL A 394 13.00 4.56 20.08
C VAL A 394 13.85 5.81 19.75
N LEU A 395 14.70 5.75 18.73
CA LEU A 395 15.47 6.91 18.27
C LEU A 395 14.57 8.04 17.75
N SER A 396 13.53 7.70 16.98
CA SER A 396 12.56 8.69 16.46
C SER A 396 11.79 9.37 17.59
N ILE A 397 11.36 8.63 18.62
CA ILE A 397 10.66 9.19 19.79
C ILE A 397 11.58 10.11 20.61
N ILE A 398 12.88 9.78 20.72
CA ILE A 398 13.86 10.62 21.45
C ILE A 398 14.13 11.94 20.71
N PHE A 399 14.21 11.92 19.37
CA PHE A 399 14.58 13.09 18.57
C PHE A 399 13.40 13.85 17.95
N LYS A 400 12.15 13.45 18.23
CA LYS A 400 10.95 14.04 17.60
C LYS A 400 10.84 15.57 17.78
N ASP A 401 11.23 16.06 18.96
CA ASP A 401 11.08 17.46 19.36
C ASP A 401 12.19 18.37 18.80
N HIS A 402 13.21 17.79 18.16
CA HIS A 402 14.38 18.47 17.58
C HIS A 402 14.59 18.04 16.12
N PHE A 403 13.49 18.01 15.34
CA PHE A 403 13.45 17.47 13.98
C PHE A 403 14.45 18.16 13.03
N SER A 404 14.59 19.48 13.10
CA SER A 404 15.48 20.26 12.25
C SER A 404 16.95 19.92 12.51
N GLU A 405 17.33 19.86 13.78
CA GLU A 405 18.67 19.53 14.26
C GLU A 405 19.00 18.07 13.92
N PHE A 406 18.02 17.17 13.99
CA PHE A 406 18.19 15.78 13.59
C PHE A 406 18.40 15.64 12.08
N VAL A 407 17.62 16.34 11.24
CA VAL A 407 17.82 16.43 9.78
C VAL A 407 19.24 16.94 9.45
N ASP A 408 19.67 18.03 10.08
CA ASP A 408 21.00 18.59 9.87
C ASP A 408 22.11 17.61 10.27
N PHE A 409 21.98 17.00 11.45
CA PHE A 409 22.94 16.02 11.96
C PHE A 409 23.09 14.82 11.03
N VAL A 410 21.99 14.27 10.50
CA VAL A 410 22.01 13.10 9.60
C VAL A 410 22.65 13.44 8.25
N GLY A 411 22.33 14.62 7.69
CA GLY A 411 22.92 15.08 6.43
C GLY A 411 24.41 15.42 6.54
N ALA A 412 24.80 16.15 7.57
CA ALA A 412 26.18 16.60 7.80
C ALA A 412 27.14 15.44 8.13
N SER A 413 26.63 14.37 8.75
CA SER A 413 27.43 13.20 9.14
C SER A 413 27.38 12.09 8.09
N ALA A 414 26.36 11.22 8.14
CA ALA A 414 26.30 9.97 7.39
C ALA A 414 26.22 10.20 5.88
N ILE A 415 25.36 11.12 5.43
CA ILE A 415 25.15 11.37 4.01
C ILE A 415 26.37 12.06 3.39
N THR A 416 26.93 13.08 4.04
CA THR A 416 28.18 13.74 3.59
C THR A 416 29.34 12.74 3.51
N ALA A 417 29.49 11.86 4.50
CA ALA A 417 30.51 10.81 4.49
C ALA A 417 30.32 9.82 3.32
N ASN A 418 29.10 9.33 3.12
CA ASN A 418 28.80 8.27 2.15
C ASN A 418 28.77 8.78 0.70
N CYS A 419 28.22 9.97 0.47
CA CYS A 419 27.94 10.51 -0.86
C CYS A 419 29.01 11.45 -1.40
N VAL A 420 29.81 12.09 -0.53
CA VAL A 420 30.87 13.04 -0.93
C VAL A 420 32.27 12.54 -0.56
N ILE A 421 32.53 12.29 0.73
CA ILE A 421 33.90 12.08 1.24
C ILE A 421 34.48 10.75 0.75
N LEU A 422 33.79 9.63 0.95
CA LEU A 422 34.31 8.31 0.57
C LEU A 422 34.49 8.16 -0.96
N PRO A 423 33.53 8.54 -1.83
CA PRO A 423 33.71 8.48 -3.29
C PRO A 423 34.92 9.26 -3.82
N ILE A 424 35.11 10.50 -3.36
CA ILE A 424 36.25 11.33 -3.77
C ILE A 424 37.57 10.72 -3.25
N THR A 425 37.57 10.21 -2.01
CA THR A 425 38.74 9.55 -1.42
C THR A 425 39.16 8.31 -2.22
N PHE A 426 38.22 7.42 -2.57
CA PHE A 426 38.53 6.22 -3.35
C PHE A 426 39.03 6.57 -4.76
N TYR A 427 38.46 7.62 -5.37
CA TYR A 427 38.93 8.11 -6.67
C TYR A 427 40.36 8.64 -6.61
N LEU A 428 40.67 9.51 -5.65
CA LEU A 428 42.02 10.02 -5.46
C LEU A 428 43.02 8.90 -5.15
N VAL A 429 42.71 7.97 -4.24
CA VAL A 429 43.60 6.85 -3.88
C VAL A 429 43.91 5.94 -5.07
N LYS A 430 42.93 5.64 -5.93
CA LYS A 430 43.09 4.67 -7.03
C LYS A 430 43.49 5.27 -8.37
N THR A 431 43.31 6.57 -8.57
CA THR A 431 43.61 7.23 -9.85
C THR A 431 44.66 8.33 -9.74
N TRP A 432 45.26 8.53 -8.55
CA TRP A 432 46.22 9.61 -8.23
C TRP A 432 47.14 9.98 -9.39
N GLU A 433 47.94 9.04 -9.89
CA GLU A 433 48.95 9.31 -10.93
C GLU A 433 48.34 9.67 -12.30
N LYS A 434 47.14 9.15 -12.61
CA LYS A 434 46.48 9.27 -13.92
C LYS A 434 45.66 10.54 -14.10
N VAL A 435 45.18 11.13 -13.00
CA VAL A 435 44.34 12.34 -13.01
C VAL A 435 45.20 13.59 -13.23
N PRO A 436 44.78 14.59 -14.03
CA PRO A 436 45.54 15.83 -14.21
C PRO A 436 45.53 16.69 -12.94
N VAL A 437 46.59 17.48 -12.72
CA VAL A 437 46.81 18.20 -11.45
C VAL A 437 45.65 19.14 -11.07
N TYR A 438 45.02 19.82 -12.03
CA TYR A 438 43.88 20.71 -11.75
C TYR A 438 42.67 19.95 -11.15
N GLU A 439 42.42 18.72 -11.61
CA GLU A 439 41.32 17.88 -11.12
C GLU A 439 41.65 17.28 -9.75
N ARG A 440 42.91 16.91 -9.48
CA ARG A 440 43.39 16.54 -8.13
C ARG A 440 43.19 17.69 -7.14
N VAL A 441 43.58 18.91 -7.51
CA VAL A 441 43.46 20.10 -6.65
C VAL A 441 41.99 20.42 -6.36
N GLY A 442 41.12 20.41 -7.38
CA GLY A 442 39.68 20.60 -7.19
C GLY A 442 39.06 19.54 -6.27
N ALA A 443 39.40 18.27 -6.47
CA ALA A 443 38.95 17.16 -5.63
C ALA A 443 39.38 17.31 -4.17
N VAL A 444 40.64 17.68 -3.90
CA VAL A 444 41.15 17.89 -2.55
C VAL A 444 40.50 19.10 -1.88
N ILE A 445 40.22 20.18 -2.62
CA ILE A 445 39.48 21.35 -2.10
C ILE A 445 38.07 20.94 -1.69
N VAL A 446 37.31 20.26 -2.56
CA VAL A 446 35.95 19.79 -2.23
C VAL A 446 35.96 18.83 -1.04
N LEU A 447 36.91 17.88 -1.01
CA LEU A 447 37.07 16.93 0.10
C LEU A 447 37.30 17.66 1.44
N VAL A 448 38.24 18.62 1.49
CA VAL A 448 38.55 19.37 2.71
C VAL A 448 37.39 20.26 3.13
N VAL A 449 36.79 21.03 2.21
CA VAL A 449 35.68 21.93 2.53
C VAL A 449 34.46 21.15 3.04
N CYS A 450 34.05 20.08 2.36
CA CYS A 450 32.92 19.26 2.80
C CYS A 450 33.22 18.48 4.09
N THR A 451 34.48 18.11 4.37
CA THR A 451 34.86 17.51 5.66
C THR A 451 34.78 18.54 6.79
N VAL A 452 35.29 19.76 6.60
CA VAL A 452 35.25 20.82 7.63
C VAL A 452 33.81 21.26 7.90
N LEU A 453 33.01 21.51 6.86
CA LEU A 453 31.60 21.90 7.00
C LEU A 453 30.74 20.76 7.56
N GLY A 454 30.97 19.52 7.12
CA GLY A 454 30.30 18.33 7.67
C GLY A 454 30.60 18.13 9.16
N CYS A 455 31.87 18.21 9.57
CA CYS A 455 32.24 18.15 10.98
C CYS A 455 31.68 19.31 11.80
N TYR A 456 31.70 20.54 11.27
CA TYR A 456 31.13 21.71 11.95
C TYR A 456 29.61 21.58 12.13
N SER A 457 28.88 21.32 11.05
CA SER A 457 27.41 21.18 11.08
C SER A 457 26.98 19.99 11.94
N THR A 458 27.68 18.85 11.86
CA THR A 458 27.47 17.70 12.77
C THR A 458 27.66 18.08 14.24
N TYR A 459 28.67 18.91 14.56
CA TYR A 459 28.91 19.36 15.93
C TYR A 459 27.85 20.36 16.41
N THR A 460 27.45 21.34 15.60
CA THR A 460 26.43 22.33 15.99
C THR A 460 25.04 21.70 16.10
N ALA A 461 24.65 20.89 15.12
CA ALA A 461 23.38 20.16 15.14
C ALA A 461 23.36 19.14 16.29
N GLY A 462 24.43 18.36 16.46
CA GLY A 462 24.59 17.44 17.59
C GLY A 462 24.56 18.14 18.96
N LYS A 463 25.09 19.37 19.07
CA LYS A 463 24.96 20.16 20.30
C LYS A 463 23.49 20.50 20.57
N GLY A 464 22.75 21.01 19.59
CA GLY A 464 21.31 21.28 19.75
C GLY A 464 20.50 20.03 20.10
N LEU A 465 20.78 18.92 19.40
CA LEU A 465 20.08 17.64 19.53
C LEU A 465 20.27 16.93 20.88
N PHE A 466 21.43 17.10 21.54
CA PHE A 466 21.75 16.45 22.82
C PHE A 466 21.81 17.41 24.02
N PHE A 467 21.97 18.72 23.78
CA PHE A 467 22.08 19.77 24.79
C PHE A 467 21.36 21.04 24.31
N PRO A 468 20.02 20.99 24.15
CA PRO A 468 19.24 22.13 23.66
C PRO A 468 19.35 23.33 24.60
N SER A 469 19.21 24.51 24.02
CA SER A 469 19.12 25.79 24.72
C SER A 469 17.72 26.36 24.57
N GLU A 470 17.08 26.70 25.69
CA GLU A 470 15.79 27.39 25.71
C GLU A 470 15.87 28.69 24.89
N SER A 471 14.97 28.82 23.92
CA SER A 471 14.98 29.82 22.86
C SER A 471 13.56 29.97 22.33
N ASP A 472 12.76 30.84 22.95
CA ASP A 472 11.31 30.95 22.73
C ASP A 472 10.92 31.64 21.40
N ALA A 473 11.89 31.90 20.52
CA ALA A 473 11.73 32.61 19.25
C ALA A 473 10.99 31.78 18.20
N ILE A 474 9.88 32.32 17.67
CA ILE A 474 9.07 31.68 16.61
C ILE A 474 9.83 31.66 15.27
N PHE A 475 10.56 32.74 14.95
CA PHE A 475 11.32 32.91 13.70
C PHE A 475 12.82 33.18 13.98
N PRO A 476 13.60 32.18 14.44
CA PRO A 476 14.97 32.33 14.97
C PRO A 476 16.06 32.64 13.90
N TYR A 477 15.65 33.08 12.71
CA TYR A 477 16.54 33.52 11.62
C TYR A 477 16.29 34.98 11.22
N CYS A 478 15.29 35.66 11.81
CA CYS A 478 14.95 37.05 11.55
C CYS A 478 15.51 38.01 12.62
N ASP A 479 15.60 39.31 12.29
CA ASP A 479 15.88 40.38 13.25
C ASP A 479 14.82 40.45 14.38
N ASP A 480 15.19 40.99 15.55
CA ASP A 480 14.33 41.19 16.76
C ASP A 480 12.90 41.70 16.47
N GLU A 481 12.71 42.52 15.42
CA GLU A 481 11.40 43.06 15.02
C GLU A 481 10.45 41.96 14.48
N TYR A 482 11.00 40.96 13.81
CA TYR A 482 10.31 39.89 13.09
C TYR A 482 10.53 38.50 13.70
N GLU A 483 11.37 38.38 14.74
CA GLU A 483 11.62 37.15 15.52
C GLU A 483 10.31 36.53 16.04
N ASN A 484 9.37 37.37 16.49
CA ASN A 484 8.12 36.95 17.13
C ASN A 484 6.86 37.65 16.56
N THR A 485 6.97 38.35 15.41
CA THR A 485 5.83 39.01 14.76
C THR A 485 5.83 38.79 13.24
N VAL A 486 4.68 38.42 12.67
CA VAL A 486 4.57 38.14 11.22
C VAL A 486 4.63 39.45 10.41
N TYR A 487 5.57 39.56 9.47
CA TYR A 487 5.80 40.82 8.73
C TYR A 487 4.64 41.23 7.81
N TYR A 488 3.79 40.27 7.39
CA TYR A 488 2.65 40.50 6.52
C TYR A 488 1.49 39.55 6.86
N ASN A 489 0.47 40.08 7.54
CA ASN A 489 -0.79 39.36 7.76
C ASN A 489 -1.80 39.69 6.64
N TYR A 490 -2.12 38.70 5.81
CA TYR A 490 -3.08 38.83 4.71
C TYR A 490 -4.54 38.98 5.18
N THR A 491 -4.93 38.32 6.29
CA THR A 491 -6.33 38.28 6.76
C THR A 491 -6.82 39.62 7.32
N ALA A 492 -5.91 40.50 7.75
CA ALA A 492 -6.22 41.86 8.22
C ALA A 492 -6.89 42.79 7.17
N ARG A 493 -7.05 42.35 5.92
CA ARG A 493 -7.79 43.09 4.86
C ARG A 493 -9.24 42.64 4.64
N LEU A 494 -9.70 41.59 5.31
CA LEU A 494 -11.10 41.13 5.23
C LEU A 494 -11.89 41.65 6.43
N PRO A 495 -13.17 42.05 6.26
CA PRO A 495 -14.04 42.37 7.40
C PRO A 495 -14.26 41.10 8.24
N PRO A 496 -14.36 41.21 9.58
CA PRO A 496 -14.38 40.05 10.46
C PRO A 496 -15.64 39.22 10.28
N LEU A 497 -15.49 38.04 9.69
CA LEU A 497 -16.47 36.96 9.79
C LEU A 497 -16.19 36.19 11.09
N ALA A 498 -17.22 35.99 11.91
CA ALA A 498 -17.04 35.38 13.23
C ALA A 498 -16.75 33.88 13.13
N ILE A 499 -15.48 33.50 13.31
CA ILE A 499 -15.10 32.11 13.60
C ILE A 499 -15.37 31.87 15.09
N ILE A 500 -16.22 30.89 15.39
CA ILE A 500 -16.60 30.54 16.76
C ILE A 500 -15.55 29.59 17.33
N LEU A 501 -14.68 30.13 18.18
CA LEU A 501 -13.90 29.33 19.13
C LEU A 501 -14.84 28.56 20.06
N ASN A 502 -14.47 27.32 20.40
CA ASN A 502 -14.96 26.71 21.62
C ASN A 502 -13.91 25.77 22.24
N SER A 503 -12.97 26.35 22.97
CA SER A 503 -11.98 25.63 23.78
C SER A 503 -12.60 25.16 25.11
N ALA A 504 -12.63 23.85 25.36
CA ALA A 504 -12.84 23.28 26.69
C ALA A 504 -11.50 22.78 27.24
N ALA A 505 -11.10 23.27 28.42
CA ALA A 505 -9.76 23.05 28.97
C ALA A 505 -9.66 21.78 29.85
N CYS A 506 -8.43 21.38 30.15
CA CYS A 506 -8.09 20.25 31.01
C CYS A 506 -8.73 20.31 32.40
N LEU A 507 -8.89 19.13 33.01
CA LEU A 507 -8.74 18.97 34.46
C LEU A 507 -7.61 17.95 34.76
N ASP A 508 -7.06 18.02 35.95
CA ASP A 508 -5.69 17.56 36.23
C ASP A 508 -5.54 16.07 36.62
N SER A 509 -4.28 15.66 36.59
CA SER A 509 -3.68 14.36 36.85
C SER A 509 -4.10 13.61 38.13
N ALA A 510 -4.12 12.27 38.00
CA ALA A 510 -3.99 11.34 39.13
C ALA A 510 -3.19 10.10 38.71
N THR A 511 -1.95 9.98 39.19
CA THR A 511 -1.08 8.81 38.95
C THR A 511 -1.41 7.65 39.89
N LEU A 512 -1.43 6.43 39.36
CA LEU A 512 -1.21 5.21 40.15
C LEU A 512 -0.25 4.26 39.39
N GLN A 513 0.50 3.46 40.14
CA GLN A 513 1.73 2.82 39.66
C GLN A 513 1.85 1.38 40.20
N THR A 514 2.70 0.55 39.56
CA THR A 514 3.17 -0.79 39.99
C THR A 514 2.19 -1.98 39.79
N PRO A 515 2.66 -3.25 39.73
CA PRO A 515 3.97 -3.74 39.24
C PRO A 515 3.92 -4.97 38.28
N PHE A 516 5.13 -5.41 37.90
CA PHE A 516 5.53 -6.53 37.04
C PHE A 516 5.16 -7.97 37.49
N TYR A 517 5.54 -8.93 36.63
CA TYR A 517 5.60 -10.42 36.76
C TYR A 517 4.34 -11.22 36.34
N ALA A 518 4.43 -12.35 35.63
CA ALA A 518 5.52 -12.89 34.79
C ALA A 518 5.04 -14.07 33.89
N SER A 519 5.86 -14.43 32.90
CA SER A 519 5.66 -15.62 32.05
C SER A 519 5.61 -16.94 32.82
N ARG A 520 4.81 -17.89 32.33
CA ARG A 520 5.17 -19.31 32.39
C ARG A 520 4.70 -20.08 31.15
N THR A 521 5.67 -20.53 30.37
CA THR A 521 5.49 -21.53 29.30
C THR A 521 5.06 -22.88 29.87
N ALA A 522 4.19 -23.59 29.15
CA ALA A 522 3.91 -25.02 29.36
C ALA A 522 3.94 -25.75 28.01
N ALA A 523 5.14 -26.09 27.54
CA ALA A 523 5.30 -27.09 26.49
C ALA A 523 5.27 -28.49 27.12
N LEU A 524 4.48 -29.40 26.55
CA LEU A 524 4.49 -30.83 26.87
C LEU A 524 4.54 -31.66 25.57
N PRO A 525 5.05 -32.89 25.62
CA PRO A 525 5.87 -33.41 24.53
C PRO A 525 5.11 -34.11 23.41
N ILE A 526 5.79 -34.24 22.28
CA ILE A 526 5.47 -35.20 21.23
C ILE A 526 5.80 -36.60 21.75
N GLU A 527 4.84 -37.51 21.71
CA GLU A 527 5.09 -38.95 21.73
C GLU A 527 4.28 -39.59 20.59
N ALA A 528 4.91 -40.47 19.82
CA ALA A 528 4.41 -40.84 18.49
C ALA A 528 3.63 -42.15 18.50
N THR A 529 2.44 -42.18 17.89
CA THR A 529 1.83 -43.43 17.40
C THR A 529 0.83 -43.21 16.26
N MET A 530 1.01 -44.02 15.20
CA MET A 530 0.08 -44.38 14.12
C MET A 530 -0.76 -43.29 13.43
N THR A 531 -0.59 -43.23 12.10
CA THR A 531 -1.29 -42.33 11.18
C THR A 531 -2.81 -42.55 11.14
N LYS A 532 -3.56 -41.58 11.66
CA LYS A 532 -4.78 -41.12 10.99
C LYS A 532 -4.42 -39.91 10.13
N GLU A 533 -5.10 -39.73 9.00
CA GLU A 533 -5.00 -38.48 8.26
C GLU A 533 -5.44 -37.29 9.14
N PRO A 534 -4.76 -36.13 9.06
CA PRO A 534 -5.20 -34.94 9.76
C PRO A 534 -6.59 -34.49 9.27
N PHE A 535 -7.47 -34.19 10.22
CA PHE A 535 -8.81 -33.66 9.93
C PHE A 535 -8.77 -32.30 9.22
N PHE A 536 -7.66 -31.56 9.40
CA PHE A 536 -7.40 -30.26 8.81
C PHE A 536 -5.88 -30.13 8.56
N THR A 537 -5.46 -29.80 7.35
CA THR A 537 -4.05 -29.62 6.98
C THR A 537 -3.60 -28.15 7.08
N VAL A 538 -2.30 -27.89 6.93
CA VAL A 538 -1.76 -26.51 6.83
C VAL A 538 -2.20 -25.82 5.53
N GLU A 539 -2.52 -26.58 4.48
CA GLU A 539 -3.09 -26.07 3.23
C GLU A 539 -4.57 -25.74 3.41
N ASP A 540 -5.33 -26.62 4.07
CA ASP A 540 -6.73 -26.40 4.45
C ASP A 540 -6.86 -25.07 5.23
N ILE A 541 -5.94 -24.81 6.17
CA ILE A 541 -5.87 -23.55 6.94
C ILE A 541 -5.65 -22.34 6.02
N LYS A 542 -4.72 -22.41 5.06
CA LYS A 542 -4.45 -21.28 4.13
C LYS A 542 -5.67 -20.95 3.28
N VAL A 543 -6.34 -21.96 2.73
CA VAL A 543 -7.53 -21.74 1.89
C VAL A 543 -8.75 -21.31 2.71
N SER A 544 -8.91 -21.84 3.93
CA SER A 544 -9.87 -21.28 4.91
C SER A 544 -9.57 -19.82 5.22
N PHE A 545 -8.31 -19.44 5.38
CA PHE A 545 -7.93 -18.07 5.71
C PHE A 545 -8.20 -17.11 4.54
N ASN A 546 -7.90 -17.50 3.30
CA ASN A 546 -8.25 -16.72 2.12
C ASN A 546 -9.77 -16.55 1.96
N LEU A 547 -10.54 -17.62 2.20
CA LEU A 547 -12.01 -17.58 2.17
C LEU A 547 -12.56 -16.70 3.31
N PHE A 548 -11.96 -16.72 4.50
CA PHE A 548 -12.30 -15.84 5.62
C PHE A 548 -12.08 -14.36 5.26
N CYS A 549 -10.92 -14.02 4.68
CA CYS A 549 -10.61 -12.65 4.23
C CYS A 549 -11.58 -12.15 3.16
N CYS A 550 -12.08 -13.05 2.30
CA CYS A 550 -13.06 -12.71 1.27
C CYS A 550 -14.44 -12.32 1.82
N VAL A 551 -14.84 -12.85 2.98
CA VAL A 551 -16.16 -12.60 3.59
C VAL A 551 -16.09 -11.50 4.67
N CYS A 552 -14.97 -11.40 5.39
CA CYS A 552 -14.74 -10.42 6.44
C CYS A 552 -14.35 -9.04 5.87
N GLY A 553 -15.34 -8.36 5.27
CA GLY A 553 -15.25 -6.98 4.78
C GLY A 553 -16.50 -6.17 5.12
N VAL A 554 -16.74 -5.08 4.37
CA VAL A 554 -17.79 -4.05 4.57
C VAL A 554 -19.17 -4.55 5.05
N GLY A 555 -19.59 -5.77 4.68
CA GLY A 555 -20.83 -6.39 5.17
C GLY A 555 -20.92 -6.53 6.70
N THR A 556 -19.77 -6.63 7.41
CA THR A 556 -19.72 -6.63 8.88
C THR A 556 -20.39 -5.40 9.49
N LEU A 557 -20.13 -4.23 8.91
CA LEU A 557 -20.66 -2.94 9.36
C LEU A 557 -22.19 -2.86 9.23
N GLY A 558 -22.76 -3.62 8.30
CA GLY A 558 -24.21 -3.72 8.09
C GLY A 558 -24.93 -4.60 9.12
N MET A 559 -24.20 -5.43 9.88
CA MET A 559 -24.79 -6.44 10.77
C MET A 559 -25.65 -5.84 11.91
N PRO A 560 -25.20 -4.84 12.68
CA PRO A 560 -26.04 -4.19 13.69
C PRO A 560 -27.27 -3.50 13.07
N GLY A 561 -27.11 -2.88 11.89
CA GLY A 561 -28.20 -2.22 11.16
C GLY A 561 -29.30 -3.17 10.72
N ASN A 562 -28.97 -4.41 10.35
CA ASN A 562 -29.97 -5.44 10.06
C ASN A 562 -30.81 -5.80 11.30
N TYR A 563 -30.20 -5.81 12.50
CA TYR A 563 -30.90 -6.09 13.75
C TYR A 563 -31.75 -4.89 14.20
N ALA A 564 -31.27 -3.65 14.00
CA ALA A 564 -32.08 -2.45 14.22
C ALA A 564 -33.32 -2.40 13.29
N ARG A 565 -33.15 -2.80 12.02
CA ARG A 565 -34.19 -2.81 10.98
C ARG A 565 -35.26 -3.89 11.18
N ALA A 566 -34.87 -5.10 11.58
CA ALA A 566 -35.77 -6.27 11.64
C ALA A 566 -36.09 -6.79 13.05
N GLY A 567 -35.48 -6.23 14.10
CA GLY A 567 -35.54 -6.75 15.47
C GLY A 567 -34.73 -8.05 15.64
N PRO A 568 -34.28 -8.37 16.87
CA PRO A 568 -33.24 -9.36 17.10
C PRO A 568 -33.68 -10.80 16.77
N ILE A 569 -34.96 -11.11 16.96
CA ILE A 569 -35.53 -12.45 16.69
C ILE A 569 -35.55 -12.72 15.18
N PHE A 570 -36.19 -11.85 14.41
CA PHE A 570 -36.32 -12.04 12.96
C PHE A 570 -35.00 -11.84 12.22
N ALA A 571 -34.15 -10.90 12.66
CA ALA A 571 -32.80 -10.75 12.11
C ALA A 571 -31.93 -12.00 12.37
N THR A 572 -32.02 -12.62 13.56
CA THR A 572 -31.32 -13.88 13.85
C THR A 572 -31.83 -15.03 12.97
N ILE A 573 -33.14 -15.15 12.77
CA ILE A 573 -33.74 -16.17 11.88
C ILE A 573 -33.28 -15.95 10.43
N ALA A 574 -33.31 -14.70 9.94
CA ALA A 574 -32.86 -14.35 8.59
C ALA A 574 -31.36 -14.60 8.40
N MET A 575 -30.52 -14.24 9.38
CA MET A 575 -29.07 -14.45 9.35
C MET A 575 -28.71 -15.95 9.38
N ILE A 576 -29.37 -16.76 10.22
CA ILE A 576 -29.18 -18.23 10.23
C ILE A 576 -29.61 -18.86 8.90
N PHE A 577 -30.74 -18.42 8.32
CA PHE A 577 -31.17 -18.88 7.00
C PHE A 577 -30.15 -18.50 5.90
N MET A 578 -29.62 -17.27 5.92
CA MET A 578 -28.65 -16.80 4.94
C MET A 578 -27.28 -17.47 5.09
N ALA A 579 -26.83 -17.74 6.33
CA ALA A 579 -25.66 -18.56 6.60
C ALA A 579 -25.84 -19.97 6.00
N PHE A 580 -26.97 -20.63 6.29
CA PHE A 580 -27.28 -21.96 5.75
C PHE A 580 -27.35 -21.96 4.21
N ALA A 581 -28.03 -20.98 3.60
CA ALA A 581 -28.17 -20.87 2.15
C ALA A 581 -26.82 -20.69 1.45
N ASN A 582 -25.96 -19.80 1.96
CA ASN A 582 -24.63 -19.56 1.39
C ASN A 582 -23.67 -20.72 1.64
N VAL A 583 -23.67 -21.34 2.82
CA VAL A 583 -22.91 -22.58 3.10
C VAL A 583 -23.33 -23.69 2.16
N TYR A 584 -24.64 -23.94 2.03
CA TYR A 584 -25.18 -24.99 1.18
C TYR A 584 -24.85 -24.75 -0.31
N SER A 585 -25.03 -23.52 -0.79
CA SER A 585 -24.70 -23.15 -2.17
C SER A 585 -23.19 -23.25 -2.46
N SER A 586 -22.35 -22.84 -1.51
CA SER A 586 -20.89 -22.96 -1.60
C SER A 586 -20.42 -24.42 -1.68
N ILE A 587 -21.02 -25.29 -0.87
CA ILE A 587 -20.81 -26.75 -0.94
C ILE A 587 -21.34 -27.31 -2.26
N ALA A 588 -22.50 -26.84 -2.74
CA ALA A 588 -23.08 -27.26 -4.01
C ALA A 588 -22.14 -26.91 -5.18
N MET A 589 -21.59 -25.69 -5.24
CA MET A 589 -20.56 -25.30 -6.20
C MET A 589 -19.38 -26.29 -6.19
N SER A 590 -18.82 -26.53 -5.00
CA SER A 590 -17.68 -27.41 -4.81
C SER A 590 -17.95 -28.85 -5.28
N LYS A 591 -19.13 -29.40 -4.94
CA LYS A 591 -19.61 -30.70 -5.42
C LYS A 591 -19.75 -30.74 -6.95
N VAL A 592 -20.33 -29.72 -7.58
CA VAL A 592 -20.50 -29.67 -9.06
C VAL A 592 -19.15 -29.60 -9.76
N MET A 593 -18.18 -28.87 -9.21
CA MET A 593 -16.82 -28.81 -9.76
C MET A 593 -16.08 -30.15 -9.64
N LEU A 594 -16.29 -30.91 -8.56
CA LEU A 594 -15.76 -32.28 -8.44
C LEU A 594 -16.40 -33.28 -9.43
N LEU A 595 -17.55 -32.93 -10.03
CA LEU A 595 -18.23 -33.68 -11.09
C LEU A 595 -17.87 -33.18 -12.51
N ALA A 596 -17.16 -32.07 -12.63
CA ALA A 596 -16.85 -31.44 -13.92
C ALA A 596 -15.55 -32.03 -14.53
N PRO A 597 -15.45 -32.11 -15.87
CA PRO A 597 -14.22 -32.54 -16.53
C PRO A 597 -13.09 -31.50 -16.39
N LYS A 598 -11.82 -31.93 -16.45
CA LYS A 598 -10.62 -31.06 -16.35
C LYS A 598 -10.58 -29.85 -17.31
N SER A 599 -11.42 -29.82 -18.35
CA SER A 599 -11.57 -28.68 -19.27
C SER A 599 -12.36 -27.50 -18.69
N VAL A 600 -13.15 -27.71 -17.64
CA VAL A 600 -13.92 -26.66 -16.96
C VAL A 600 -13.03 -25.97 -15.92
N LYS A 601 -12.39 -24.86 -16.31
CA LYS A 601 -11.52 -24.07 -15.42
C LYS A 601 -12.22 -22.88 -14.75
N THR A 602 -13.19 -22.21 -15.38
CA THR A 602 -13.85 -21.00 -14.83
C THR A 602 -15.32 -21.21 -14.45
N PHE A 603 -15.89 -20.29 -13.65
CA PHE A 603 -17.34 -20.26 -13.35
C PHE A 603 -18.19 -20.11 -14.63
N GLY A 604 -17.72 -19.38 -15.64
CA GLY A 604 -18.36 -19.29 -16.96
C GLY A 604 -18.42 -20.64 -17.68
N ASP A 605 -17.32 -21.39 -17.68
CA ASP A 605 -17.26 -22.72 -18.30
C ASP A 605 -18.09 -23.75 -17.51
N LEU A 606 -18.19 -23.60 -16.18
CA LEU A 606 -19.06 -24.41 -15.34
C LEU A 606 -20.52 -24.19 -15.72
N GLY A 607 -20.92 -22.94 -15.96
CA GLY A 607 -22.23 -22.59 -16.50
C GLY A 607 -22.48 -23.18 -17.89
N GLU A 608 -21.48 -23.18 -18.78
CA GLU A 608 -21.61 -23.80 -20.11
C GLU A 608 -21.78 -25.32 -20.02
N TRP A 609 -20.99 -25.99 -19.18
CA TRP A 609 -21.11 -27.42 -18.97
C TRP A 609 -22.43 -27.79 -18.26
N ALA A 610 -22.92 -26.94 -17.35
CA ALA A 610 -24.15 -27.16 -16.59
C ALA A 610 -25.42 -26.98 -17.42
N MET A 611 -25.56 -25.83 -18.10
CA MET A 611 -26.81 -25.41 -18.78
C MET A 611 -26.57 -24.85 -20.20
N GLY A 612 -25.46 -25.21 -20.83
CA GLY A 612 -25.10 -24.74 -22.17
C GLY A 612 -24.84 -23.24 -22.23
N LYS A 613 -24.90 -22.67 -23.44
CA LYS A 613 -24.61 -21.25 -23.70
C LYS A 613 -25.42 -20.27 -22.83
N VAL A 614 -26.63 -20.64 -22.41
CA VAL A 614 -27.45 -19.85 -21.48
C VAL A 614 -26.82 -19.82 -20.09
N GLY A 615 -26.38 -20.97 -19.56
CA GLY A 615 -25.65 -21.03 -18.30
C GLY A 615 -24.33 -20.25 -18.33
N ARG A 616 -23.57 -20.33 -19.45
CA ARG A 616 -22.36 -19.52 -19.65
C ARG A 616 -22.66 -18.02 -19.51
N TRP A 617 -23.68 -17.55 -20.22
CA TRP A 617 -24.06 -16.13 -20.23
C TRP A 617 -24.57 -15.67 -18.86
N LEU A 618 -25.40 -16.47 -18.17
CA LEU A 618 -25.87 -16.15 -16.82
C LEU A 618 -24.71 -16.07 -15.80
N CYS A 619 -23.72 -16.96 -15.86
CA CYS A 619 -22.53 -16.90 -15.02
C CYS A 619 -21.72 -15.63 -15.30
N VAL A 620 -21.32 -15.43 -16.56
CA VAL A 620 -20.44 -14.31 -16.95
C VAL A 620 -21.11 -12.96 -16.66
N VAL A 621 -22.40 -12.80 -16.95
CA VAL A 621 -23.11 -11.53 -16.68
C VAL A 621 -23.31 -11.31 -15.17
N SER A 622 -23.76 -12.31 -14.40
CA SER A 622 -23.96 -12.11 -12.95
C SER A 622 -22.65 -11.92 -12.18
N GLN A 623 -21.57 -12.60 -12.60
CA GLN A 623 -20.23 -12.39 -12.06
C GLN A 623 -19.67 -11.01 -12.45
N MET A 624 -19.74 -10.62 -13.72
CA MET A 624 -19.29 -9.30 -14.18
C MET A 624 -20.03 -8.17 -13.47
N VAL A 625 -21.36 -8.25 -13.33
CA VAL A 625 -22.14 -7.24 -12.60
C VAL A 625 -21.73 -7.18 -11.12
N SER A 626 -21.49 -8.33 -10.47
CA SER A 626 -21.02 -8.35 -9.07
C SER A 626 -19.62 -7.75 -8.92
N CYS A 627 -18.66 -8.16 -9.75
CA CYS A 627 -17.28 -7.68 -9.75
C CYS A 627 -17.12 -6.21 -10.21
N LEU A 628 -18.15 -5.58 -10.77
CA LEU A 628 -18.17 -4.14 -11.06
C LEU A 628 -18.93 -3.34 -9.99
N LEU A 629 -20.11 -3.79 -9.56
CA LEU A 629 -20.93 -3.02 -8.63
C LEU A 629 -20.42 -3.02 -7.18
N ILE A 630 -19.76 -4.09 -6.71
CA ILE A 630 -19.18 -4.10 -5.35
C ILE A 630 -18.02 -3.08 -5.25
N PRO A 631 -17.09 -2.99 -6.23
CA PRO A 631 -16.17 -1.86 -6.33
C PRO A 631 -16.82 -0.47 -6.36
N CYS A 632 -18.00 -0.27 -6.97
CA CYS A 632 -18.72 1.01 -6.85
C CYS A 632 -19.16 1.30 -5.40
N VAL A 633 -19.70 0.31 -4.68
CA VAL A 633 -20.04 0.44 -3.25
C VAL A 633 -18.81 0.82 -2.43
N PHE A 634 -17.63 0.27 -2.78
CA PHE A 634 -16.37 0.59 -2.12
C PHE A 634 -15.85 2.00 -2.45
N LEU A 635 -16.06 2.53 -3.67
CA LEU A 635 -15.72 3.92 -3.99
C LEU A 635 -16.61 4.91 -3.23
N VAL A 636 -17.91 4.65 -3.13
CA VAL A 636 -18.84 5.48 -2.33
C VAL A 636 -18.47 5.45 -0.84
N LEU A 637 -18.23 4.24 -0.27
CA LEU A 637 -17.81 4.13 1.12
C LEU A 637 -16.48 4.84 1.36
N GLY A 638 -15.46 4.57 0.52
CA GLY A 638 -14.13 5.16 0.67
C GLY A 638 -14.13 6.68 0.49
N GLY A 639 -15.00 7.22 -0.36
CA GLY A 639 -15.23 8.66 -0.47
C GLY A 639 -15.86 9.24 0.80
N GLY A 640 -16.93 8.62 1.31
CA GLY A 640 -17.60 9.06 2.55
C GLY A 640 -16.76 8.89 3.82
N LEU A 641 -15.87 7.91 3.88
CA LEU A 641 -14.90 7.76 4.97
C LEU A 641 -13.83 8.86 4.92
N LEU A 642 -13.35 9.24 3.73
CA LEU A 642 -12.41 10.36 3.58
C LEU A 642 -13.05 11.72 3.88
N ASP A 643 -14.30 11.93 3.47
CA ASP A 643 -15.10 13.11 3.84
C ASP A 643 -15.26 13.23 5.36
N GLY A 644 -15.57 12.12 6.04
CA GLY A 644 -15.62 12.07 7.50
C GLY A 644 -14.27 12.22 8.21
N LEU A 645 -13.17 11.77 7.60
CA LEU A 645 -11.81 11.99 8.13
C LEU A 645 -11.37 13.45 8.00
N PHE A 646 -11.81 14.14 6.94
CA PHE A 646 -11.36 15.48 6.57
C PHE A 646 -12.56 16.42 6.31
N PRO A 647 -13.40 16.68 7.32
CA PRO A 647 -14.63 17.45 7.15
C PRO A 647 -14.33 18.84 6.58
N GLY A 648 -15.04 19.22 5.53
CA GLY A 648 -14.90 20.53 4.87
C GLY A 648 -13.64 20.70 4.00
N ALA A 649 -12.86 19.65 3.74
CA ALA A 649 -11.73 19.70 2.80
C ALA A 649 -12.19 19.75 1.33
N PHE A 650 -13.11 18.86 0.95
CA PHE A 650 -13.67 18.72 -0.40
C PHE A 650 -15.09 18.12 -0.33
N ASP A 651 -15.90 18.25 -1.37
CA ASP A 651 -17.21 17.57 -1.45
C ASP A 651 -17.06 16.03 -1.57
N PRO A 652 -18.04 15.22 -1.11
CA PRO A 652 -18.01 13.75 -1.22
C PRO A 652 -17.77 13.21 -2.64
N THR A 653 -18.28 13.93 -3.65
CA THR A 653 -18.04 13.63 -5.08
C THR A 653 -16.55 13.73 -5.44
N VAL A 654 -15.86 14.76 -4.93
CA VAL A 654 -14.42 14.97 -5.14
C VAL A 654 -13.63 13.92 -4.35
N TRP A 655 -14.02 13.60 -3.12
CA TRP A 655 -13.42 12.52 -2.35
C TRP A 655 -13.56 11.15 -3.02
N THR A 656 -14.69 10.87 -3.68
CA THR A 656 -14.91 9.66 -4.48
C THR A 656 -13.96 9.60 -5.69
N ILE A 657 -13.69 10.73 -6.35
CA ILE A 657 -12.72 10.84 -7.46
C ILE A 657 -11.27 10.67 -6.96
N LEU A 658 -10.92 11.28 -5.82
CA LEU A 658 -9.60 11.15 -5.20
C LEU A 658 -9.35 9.71 -4.73
N MET A 659 -10.35 9.05 -4.13
CA MET A 659 -10.30 7.63 -3.78
C MET A 659 -10.02 6.77 -5.01
N ALA A 660 -10.73 6.99 -6.11
CA ALA A 660 -10.50 6.28 -7.36
C ALA A 660 -9.09 6.51 -7.93
N ALA A 661 -8.56 7.73 -7.82
CA ALA A 661 -7.19 8.04 -8.23
C ALA A 661 -6.13 7.33 -7.36
N MET A 662 -6.38 7.16 -6.06
CA MET A 662 -5.49 6.44 -5.14
C MET A 662 -5.47 4.92 -5.36
N VAL A 663 -6.60 4.31 -5.71
CA VAL A 663 -6.66 2.86 -6.02
C VAL A 663 -6.22 2.51 -7.45
N LEU A 664 -6.26 3.46 -8.38
CA LEU A 664 -5.95 3.20 -9.80
C LEU A 664 -4.58 2.53 -10.04
N PRO A 665 -3.47 2.90 -9.38
CA PRO A 665 -2.19 2.20 -9.55
C PRO A 665 -2.26 0.71 -9.22
N LEU A 666 -3.00 0.33 -8.17
CA LEU A 666 -3.19 -1.07 -7.77
C LEU A 666 -4.03 -1.86 -8.79
N CYS A 667 -4.93 -1.19 -9.51
CA CYS A 667 -5.71 -1.76 -10.60
C CYS A 667 -4.91 -1.97 -11.89
N LEU A 668 -3.81 -1.23 -12.09
CA LEU A 668 -2.96 -1.36 -13.27
C LEU A 668 -1.91 -2.49 -13.16
N VAL A 669 -1.68 -3.03 -11.96
CA VAL A 669 -0.85 -4.24 -11.77
C VAL A 669 -1.58 -5.45 -12.38
N PRO A 670 -0.98 -6.19 -13.34
CA PRO A 670 -1.68 -7.26 -14.04
C PRO A 670 -1.83 -8.54 -13.19
N THR A 671 -0.91 -8.79 -12.26
CA THR A 671 -0.80 -10.04 -11.48
C THR A 671 -0.45 -9.74 -10.02
N LEU A 672 -1.35 -10.04 -9.07
CA LEU A 672 -1.07 -9.87 -7.64
C LEU A 672 -0.42 -11.13 -7.05
N GLU A 673 0.86 -11.39 -7.35
CA GLU A 673 1.61 -12.50 -6.73
C GLU A 673 1.62 -12.38 -5.19
N GLU A 674 1.75 -11.14 -4.68
CA GLU A 674 1.74 -10.83 -3.24
C GLU A 674 0.33 -10.60 -2.67
N GLY A 675 -0.74 -10.71 -3.49
CA GLY A 675 -2.10 -10.27 -3.15
C GLY A 675 -2.74 -10.93 -1.91
N SER A 676 -2.26 -12.11 -1.52
CA SER A 676 -2.69 -12.79 -0.29
C SER A 676 -2.27 -12.03 0.98
N GLY A 677 -1.11 -11.38 0.99
CA GLY A 677 -0.66 -10.51 2.09
C GLY A 677 -1.49 -9.23 2.18
N THR A 678 -1.85 -8.66 1.03
CA THR A 678 -2.72 -7.49 0.90
C THR A 678 -4.14 -7.78 1.40
N ALA A 679 -4.71 -8.94 1.06
CA ALA A 679 -6.01 -9.39 1.56
C ALA A 679 -6.01 -9.70 3.07
N LEU A 680 -4.92 -10.31 3.58
CA LEU A 680 -4.67 -10.50 5.02
C LEU A 680 -4.68 -9.16 5.78
N ALA A 681 -3.96 -8.15 5.28
CA ALA A 681 -3.92 -6.82 5.89
C ALA A 681 -5.30 -6.14 5.88
N GLY A 682 -6.04 -6.23 4.77
CA GLY A 682 -7.41 -5.72 4.67
C GLY A 682 -8.38 -6.41 5.63
N CYS A 683 -8.26 -7.73 5.83
CA CYS A 683 -9.11 -8.48 6.77
C CYS A 683 -8.81 -8.16 8.24
N ILE A 684 -7.54 -8.00 8.61
CA ILE A 684 -7.15 -7.49 9.94
C ILE A 684 -7.71 -6.08 10.13
N GLY A 685 -7.68 -5.24 9.10
CA GLY A 685 -8.33 -3.92 9.08
C GLY A 685 -9.82 -4.01 9.45
N THR A 686 -10.60 -4.86 8.78
CA THR A 686 -12.02 -5.08 9.12
C THR A 686 -12.21 -5.43 10.59
N LEU A 687 -11.52 -6.45 11.08
CA LEU A 687 -11.72 -6.96 12.45
C LEU A 687 -11.36 -5.93 13.52
N VAL A 688 -10.32 -5.12 13.30
CA VAL A 688 -9.94 -4.04 14.22
C VAL A 688 -10.92 -2.88 14.13
N ALA A 689 -11.37 -2.48 12.93
CA ALA A 689 -12.39 -1.43 12.76
C ALA A 689 -13.73 -1.83 13.41
N ASP A 690 -14.20 -3.05 13.21
CA ASP A 690 -15.41 -3.60 13.82
C ASP A 690 -15.31 -3.61 15.35
N THR A 691 -14.18 -4.09 15.88
CA THR A 691 -13.94 -4.19 17.33
C THR A 691 -13.91 -2.81 17.99
N ILE A 692 -13.23 -1.83 17.38
CA ILE A 692 -13.19 -0.45 17.88
C ILE A 692 -14.58 0.18 17.75
N GLY A 693 -15.28 0.02 16.63
CA GLY A 693 -16.61 0.59 16.42
C GLY A 693 -17.63 0.07 17.44
N VAL A 694 -17.68 -1.24 17.67
CA VAL A 694 -18.55 -1.82 18.71
C VAL A 694 -18.15 -1.34 20.10
N ALA A 695 -16.84 -1.28 20.43
CA ALA A 695 -16.38 -0.82 21.73
C ALA A 695 -16.74 0.67 21.99
N VAL A 696 -16.64 1.54 20.98
CA VAL A 696 -17.04 2.95 21.07
C VAL A 696 -18.55 3.08 21.32
N VAL A 697 -19.39 2.30 20.63
CA VAL A 697 -20.85 2.27 20.88
C VAL A 697 -21.16 1.75 22.28
N MET A 698 -20.57 0.62 22.70
CA MET A 698 -20.80 0.05 24.05
C MET A 698 -20.40 1.02 25.16
N HIS A 699 -19.32 1.78 25.00
CA HIS A 699 -18.87 2.76 25.97
C HIS A 699 -19.76 4.02 25.95
N GLY A 700 -20.04 4.55 24.76
CA GLY A 700 -20.86 5.75 24.57
C GLY A 700 -22.33 5.60 24.99
N MET A 701 -22.84 4.37 25.03
CA MET A 701 -24.18 4.04 25.52
C MET A 701 -24.18 3.46 26.95
N CYS A 702 -23.04 3.43 27.65
CA CYS A 702 -22.93 2.77 28.95
C CYS A 702 -23.92 3.37 29.98
N GLY A 703 -24.71 2.51 30.63
CA GLY A 703 -25.75 2.94 31.58
C GLY A 703 -27.13 3.21 30.96
N HIS A 704 -27.33 2.93 29.66
CA HIS A 704 -28.62 3.11 29.00
C HIS A 704 -29.78 2.34 29.68
N PRO A 705 -31.02 2.89 29.64
CA PRO A 705 -32.24 2.17 30.04
C PRO A 705 -32.59 1.03 29.06
N SER A 706 -33.71 0.35 29.25
CA SER A 706 -34.22 -0.66 28.31
C SER A 706 -34.28 -0.11 26.88
N ILE A 707 -33.59 -0.78 25.95
CA ILE A 707 -33.48 -0.35 24.55
C ILE A 707 -34.85 -0.29 23.84
N PRO A 708 -35.07 0.68 22.94
CA PRO A 708 -36.33 0.81 22.21
C PRO A 708 -36.47 -0.33 21.18
N THR A 709 -37.67 -0.90 21.12
CA THR A 709 -38.03 -2.00 20.24
C THR A 709 -38.26 -1.57 18.80
N THR A 710 -37.90 -2.44 17.86
CA THR A 710 -38.23 -2.28 16.44
C THR A 710 -39.68 -2.69 16.20
N ASP A 711 -40.44 -1.85 15.49
CA ASP A 711 -41.84 -2.11 15.13
C ASP A 711 -41.89 -2.99 13.86
N VAL A 712 -41.76 -4.31 14.04
CA VAL A 712 -41.34 -5.24 12.96
C VAL A 712 -42.43 -5.54 11.93
N THR A 713 -42.15 -5.15 10.68
CA THR A 713 -42.95 -5.46 9.49
C THR A 713 -42.23 -6.44 8.55
N ILE A 714 -43.01 -7.23 7.80
CA ILE A 714 -42.48 -8.20 6.82
C ILE A 714 -41.58 -7.52 5.78
N SER A 715 -41.90 -6.28 5.39
CA SER A 715 -41.10 -5.47 4.46
C SER A 715 -39.73 -5.05 5.01
N GLN A 716 -39.59 -4.80 6.32
CA GLN A 716 -38.28 -4.54 6.93
C GLN A 716 -37.44 -5.82 6.98
N VAL A 717 -38.03 -6.94 7.41
CA VAL A 717 -37.35 -8.26 7.49
C VAL A 717 -36.90 -8.72 6.10
N ALA A 718 -37.78 -8.66 5.10
CA ALA A 718 -37.43 -8.95 3.71
C ALA A 718 -36.37 -7.98 3.16
N GLY A 719 -36.34 -6.74 3.69
CA GLY A 719 -35.36 -5.73 3.36
C GLY A 719 -33.94 -6.04 3.83
N THR A 720 -33.73 -6.78 4.92
CA THR A 720 -32.36 -7.16 5.36
C THR A 720 -31.70 -8.19 4.44
N PHE A 721 -32.45 -8.82 3.53
CA PHE A 721 -31.95 -9.86 2.63
C PHE A 721 -30.83 -9.35 1.71
N GLY A 722 -30.91 -8.09 1.25
CA GLY A 722 -29.89 -7.47 0.39
C GLY A 722 -28.53 -7.39 1.07
N ASN A 723 -28.46 -6.65 2.18
CA ASN A 723 -27.27 -6.54 3.03
C ASN A 723 -26.72 -7.90 3.50
N LEU A 724 -27.58 -8.85 3.91
CA LEU A 724 -27.14 -10.20 4.26
C LEU A 724 -26.57 -10.98 3.07
N ALA A 725 -27.13 -10.84 1.86
CA ALA A 725 -26.59 -11.46 0.64
C ALA A 725 -25.27 -10.83 0.18
N LEU A 726 -25.11 -9.52 0.37
CA LEU A 726 -23.84 -8.82 0.17
C LEU A 726 -22.75 -9.38 1.11
N SER A 727 -23.12 -9.56 2.38
CA SER A 727 -22.19 -9.94 3.45
C SER A 727 -21.67 -11.38 3.40
N TYR A 728 -22.34 -12.28 2.68
CA TYR A 728 -21.89 -13.68 2.47
C TYR A 728 -21.36 -13.93 1.04
N GLY A 729 -21.11 -12.88 0.24
CA GLY A 729 -20.90 -12.91 -1.22
C GLY A 729 -19.61 -13.54 -1.78
N ALA A 730 -18.99 -14.53 -1.11
CA ALA A 730 -17.74 -15.15 -1.56
C ALA A 730 -17.89 -16.28 -2.61
N GLY A 731 -19.12 -16.64 -3.00
CA GLY A 731 -19.41 -17.78 -3.87
C GLY A 731 -18.76 -17.73 -5.26
N THR A 732 -18.43 -16.53 -5.76
CA THR A 732 -17.74 -16.29 -7.04
C THR A 732 -16.27 -16.72 -7.04
N ILE A 733 -15.61 -16.77 -5.87
CA ILE A 733 -14.16 -17.01 -5.72
C ILE A 733 -13.85 -18.47 -5.34
N ILE A 734 -14.86 -19.23 -4.90
CA ILE A 734 -14.74 -20.66 -4.59
C ILE A 734 -14.11 -21.50 -5.71
N PRO A 735 -14.44 -21.29 -7.01
CA PRO A 735 -13.83 -22.07 -8.08
C PRO A 735 -12.30 -21.95 -8.16
N ASP A 736 -11.76 -20.75 -7.97
CA ASP A 736 -10.32 -20.51 -8.02
C ASP A 736 -9.62 -21.00 -6.73
N LEU A 737 -10.25 -20.84 -5.57
CA LEU A 737 -9.74 -21.43 -4.32
C LEU A 737 -9.70 -22.97 -4.38
N GLN A 738 -10.71 -23.61 -4.99
CA GLN A 738 -10.74 -25.06 -5.17
C GLN A 738 -9.68 -25.55 -6.18
N ARG A 739 -9.40 -24.75 -7.21
CA ARG A 739 -8.32 -25.03 -8.19
C ARG A 739 -6.91 -24.84 -7.61
N GLN A 740 -6.77 -24.06 -6.54
CA GLN A 740 -5.50 -23.82 -5.83
C GLN A 740 -5.20 -24.88 -4.75
N HIS A 741 -6.15 -25.75 -4.41
CA HIS A 741 -6.00 -26.73 -3.33
C HIS A 741 -5.59 -28.11 -3.87
N SER A 742 -4.52 -28.69 -3.33
CA SER A 742 -3.91 -29.95 -3.80
C SER A 742 -4.82 -31.18 -3.65
N ASP A 743 -5.76 -31.15 -2.70
CA ASP A 743 -6.85 -32.13 -2.56
C ASP A 743 -8.22 -31.44 -2.63
N PRO A 744 -8.80 -31.25 -3.84
CA PRO A 744 -10.09 -30.58 -4.00
C PRO A 744 -11.27 -31.22 -3.23
N HIS A 745 -11.18 -32.50 -2.82
CA HIS A 745 -12.24 -33.16 -2.06
C HIS A 745 -12.37 -32.62 -0.62
N ARG A 746 -11.38 -31.87 -0.11
CA ARG A 746 -11.44 -31.20 1.21
C ARG A 746 -12.25 -29.91 1.19
N MET A 747 -12.45 -29.28 0.03
CA MET A 747 -13.10 -27.97 -0.08
C MET A 747 -14.47 -27.85 0.59
N PRO A 748 -15.40 -28.83 0.50
CA PRO A 748 -16.67 -28.76 1.24
C PRO A 748 -16.50 -28.64 2.76
N ARG A 749 -15.46 -29.26 3.34
CA ARG A 749 -15.13 -29.17 4.77
C ARG A 749 -14.57 -27.79 5.11
N ILE A 750 -13.62 -27.31 4.32
CA ILE A 750 -12.97 -25.98 4.44
C ILE A 750 -14.04 -24.88 4.39
N ILE A 751 -14.93 -24.91 3.39
CA ILE A 751 -16.07 -24.00 3.24
C ILE A 751 -16.97 -24.03 4.48
N THR A 752 -17.39 -25.22 4.93
CA THR A 752 -18.28 -25.37 6.09
C THR A 752 -17.69 -24.77 7.36
N VAL A 753 -16.44 -25.11 7.68
CA VAL A 753 -15.77 -24.62 8.91
C VAL A 753 -15.60 -23.09 8.85
N THR A 754 -15.14 -22.56 7.71
CA THR A 754 -14.88 -21.12 7.56
C THR A 754 -16.15 -20.29 7.71
N LEU A 755 -17.20 -20.62 6.95
CA LEU A 755 -18.42 -19.83 6.94
C LEU A 755 -19.21 -19.94 8.25
N VAL A 756 -19.12 -21.06 8.98
CA VAL A 756 -19.69 -21.17 10.33
C VAL A 756 -18.95 -20.28 11.33
N ILE A 757 -17.62 -20.18 11.26
CA ILE A 757 -16.83 -19.25 12.08
C ILE A 757 -17.21 -17.80 11.76
N VAL A 758 -17.31 -17.43 10.48
CA VAL A 758 -17.74 -16.07 10.07
C VAL A 758 -19.17 -15.77 10.54
N SER A 759 -20.09 -16.73 10.42
CA SER A 759 -21.48 -16.59 10.91
C SER A 759 -21.53 -16.32 12.42
N ALA A 760 -20.65 -16.96 13.20
CA ALA A 760 -20.54 -16.72 14.63
C ALA A 760 -19.99 -15.33 14.97
N LEU A 761 -19.00 -14.82 14.21
CA LEU A 761 -18.52 -13.43 14.34
C LEU A 761 -19.62 -12.43 13.99
N PHE A 762 -20.33 -12.63 12.87
CA PHE A 762 -21.44 -11.77 12.44
C PHE A 762 -22.56 -11.74 13.49
N PHE A 763 -22.89 -12.87 14.11
CA PHE A 763 -23.85 -12.95 15.21
C PHE A 763 -23.42 -12.15 16.45
N VAL A 764 -22.15 -12.24 16.86
CA VAL A 764 -21.61 -11.48 17.99
C VAL A 764 -21.64 -9.97 17.69
N LEU A 765 -21.12 -9.54 16.54
CA LEU A 765 -21.16 -8.13 16.12
C LEU A 765 -22.60 -7.58 16.06
N SER A 766 -23.52 -8.35 15.48
CA SER A 766 -24.95 -8.02 15.41
C SER A 766 -25.56 -7.76 16.79
N ILE A 767 -25.40 -8.72 17.72
CA ILE A 767 -26.06 -8.67 19.02
C ILE A 767 -25.44 -7.60 19.91
N VAL A 768 -24.11 -7.50 19.97
CA VAL A 768 -23.44 -6.53 20.86
C VAL A 768 -23.72 -5.09 20.39
N GLY A 769 -23.75 -4.87 19.07
CA GLY A 769 -24.23 -3.60 18.49
C GLY A 769 -25.69 -3.32 18.85
N TYR A 770 -26.61 -4.23 18.52
CA TYR A 770 -28.05 -4.04 18.76
C TYR A 770 -28.39 -3.85 20.25
N MET A 771 -27.77 -4.61 21.15
CA MET A 771 -27.99 -4.49 22.60
C MET A 771 -27.63 -3.12 23.16
N SER A 772 -26.81 -2.34 22.44
CA SER A 772 -26.37 -1.00 22.84
C SER A 772 -27.22 0.13 22.24
N VAL A 773 -27.98 -0.12 21.15
CA VAL A 773 -28.64 0.95 20.34
C VAL A 773 -30.12 0.70 20.01
N GLY A 774 -30.61 -0.54 20.15
CA GLY A 774 -31.98 -0.92 19.77
C GLY A 774 -32.31 -0.60 18.32
N CYS A 775 -33.52 -0.10 18.07
CA CYS A 775 -33.97 0.34 16.74
C CYS A 775 -33.25 1.59 16.18
N GLN A 776 -32.40 2.27 16.97
CA GLN A 776 -31.71 3.51 16.56
C GLN A 776 -30.35 3.30 15.89
N GLY A 777 -29.90 2.05 15.73
CA GLY A 777 -28.67 1.73 14.98
C GLY A 777 -28.77 2.08 13.49
N ALA A 778 -27.75 2.75 12.95
CA ALA A 778 -27.71 3.09 11.53
C ALA A 778 -27.45 1.84 10.66
N GLY A 779 -27.69 1.95 9.35
CA GLY A 779 -27.42 0.88 8.38
C GLY A 779 -25.95 0.50 8.21
N ASN A 780 -25.03 1.28 8.80
CA ASN A 780 -23.59 1.05 8.84
C ASN A 780 -23.06 1.48 10.23
N LEU A 781 -22.32 0.60 10.90
CA LEU A 781 -21.73 0.84 12.22
C LEU A 781 -20.81 2.09 12.27
N LEU A 782 -20.05 2.38 11.22
CA LEU A 782 -19.15 3.54 11.20
C LEU A 782 -19.93 4.87 11.24
N TYR A 783 -21.07 4.94 10.53
CA TYR A 783 -21.98 6.09 10.59
C TYR A 783 -22.73 6.22 11.93
N THR A 784 -22.61 5.22 12.83
CA THR A 784 -23.17 5.27 14.19
C THR A 784 -22.18 5.86 15.20
N ILE A 785 -20.87 5.66 15.01
CA ILE A 785 -19.82 6.20 15.89
C ILE A 785 -19.32 7.59 15.49
N TYR A 786 -19.69 8.08 14.30
CA TYR A 786 -19.20 9.34 13.76
C TYR A 786 -19.84 10.56 14.47
N PRO A 787 -19.05 11.49 15.04
CA PRO A 787 -19.57 12.72 15.62
C PRO A 787 -19.92 13.73 14.52
N ASN A 788 -21.01 14.48 14.71
CA ASN A 788 -21.32 15.62 13.85
C ASN A 788 -20.29 16.75 14.05
N SER A 789 -19.75 17.30 12.96
CA SER A 789 -18.66 18.29 12.98
C SER A 789 -19.01 19.63 13.65
N VAL A 790 -20.30 19.94 13.84
CA VAL A 790 -20.76 21.18 14.50
C VAL A 790 -21.06 20.97 15.98
N THR A 791 -21.49 19.77 16.39
CA THR A 791 -21.94 19.49 17.77
C THR A 791 -21.04 18.56 18.58
N GLY A 792 -20.07 17.89 17.95
CA GLY A 792 -19.13 16.97 18.61
C GLY A 792 -19.73 15.65 19.11
N VAL A 793 -21.04 15.44 18.94
CA VAL A 793 -21.76 14.23 19.38
C VAL A 793 -22.21 13.38 18.20
N THR A 794 -22.33 12.07 18.42
CA THR A 794 -22.87 11.12 17.44
C THR A 794 -24.36 11.34 17.18
N SER A 795 -24.90 10.64 16.17
CA SER A 795 -26.34 10.50 15.97
C SER A 795 -27.08 9.93 17.19
N LEU A 796 -26.37 9.21 18.08
CA LEU A 796 -26.86 8.69 19.36
C LEU A 796 -26.56 9.64 20.55
N GLY A 797 -26.16 10.89 20.31
CA GLY A 797 -26.04 11.93 21.34
C GLY A 797 -24.87 11.79 22.32
N PHE A 798 -23.97 10.82 22.15
CA PHE A 798 -22.75 10.70 22.95
C PHE A 798 -21.53 11.32 22.23
N ALA A 799 -20.60 11.90 22.98
CA ALA A 799 -19.31 12.35 22.45
C ALA A 799 -18.32 11.15 22.39
N PRO A 800 -17.83 10.72 21.21
CA PRO A 800 -16.92 9.59 21.09
C PRO A 800 -15.46 10.02 21.30
N HIS A 801 -14.58 9.10 21.69
CA HIS A 801 -13.13 9.37 21.68
C HIS A 801 -12.64 9.50 20.23
N TRP A 802 -12.27 10.72 19.81
CA TRP A 802 -11.95 11.05 18.41
C TRP A 802 -10.92 10.10 17.79
N GLY A 803 -9.78 9.86 18.46
CA GLY A 803 -8.75 8.94 17.98
C GLY A 803 -9.22 7.49 17.78
N ALA A 804 -10.29 7.06 18.45
CA ALA A 804 -10.84 5.71 18.27
C ALA A 804 -11.72 5.64 17.01
N VAL A 805 -12.59 6.63 16.78
CA VAL A 805 -13.39 6.75 15.55
C VAL A 805 -12.48 6.84 14.33
N LEU A 806 -11.48 7.72 14.41
CA LEU A 806 -10.41 7.91 13.44
C LEU A 806 -9.71 6.58 13.09
N LEU A 807 -9.28 5.82 14.10
CA LEU A 807 -8.57 4.56 13.89
C LEU A 807 -9.46 3.49 13.23
N ALA A 808 -10.75 3.42 13.58
CA ALA A 808 -11.71 2.55 12.91
C ALA A 808 -11.95 2.96 11.43
N TYR A 809 -12.05 4.26 11.16
CA TYR A 809 -12.17 4.80 9.80
C TYR A 809 -10.93 4.48 8.96
N LEU A 810 -9.72 4.69 9.48
CA LEU A 810 -8.47 4.39 8.78
C LEU A 810 -8.30 2.89 8.50
N PHE A 811 -8.65 2.01 9.43
CA PHE A 811 -8.59 0.55 9.20
C PHE A 811 -9.65 0.06 8.20
N MET A 812 -10.84 0.66 8.15
CA MET A 812 -11.82 0.35 7.10
C MET A 812 -11.39 0.94 5.74
N GLN A 813 -10.74 2.10 5.72
CA GLN A 813 -10.19 2.68 4.50
C GLN A 813 -9.08 1.79 3.92
N LEU A 814 -8.23 1.20 4.78
CA LEU A 814 -7.26 0.17 4.40
C LEU A 814 -7.95 -1.06 3.79
N HIS A 815 -8.99 -1.60 4.44
CA HIS A 815 -9.78 -2.71 3.88
C HIS A 815 -10.35 -2.37 2.49
N THR A 816 -11.04 -1.24 2.38
CA THR A 816 -11.71 -0.78 1.16
C THR A 816 -10.70 -0.61 0.01
N THR A 817 -9.54 0.00 0.30
CA THR A 817 -8.43 0.19 -0.66
C THR A 817 -7.84 -1.14 -1.14
N THR A 818 -7.58 -2.07 -0.21
CA THR A 818 -6.91 -3.35 -0.49
C THR A 818 -7.83 -4.37 -1.19
N ALA A 819 -9.12 -4.39 -0.86
CA ALA A 819 -10.09 -5.29 -1.46
C ALA A 819 -10.62 -4.80 -2.83
N PHE A 820 -10.57 -3.49 -3.12
CA PHE A 820 -11.04 -2.92 -4.39
C PHE A 820 -10.35 -3.53 -5.62
N SER A 821 -9.00 -3.60 -5.63
CA SER A 821 -8.24 -4.16 -6.75
C SER A 821 -8.47 -5.68 -6.90
N VAL A 822 -8.51 -6.40 -5.78
CA VAL A 822 -8.74 -7.86 -5.74
C VAL A 822 -10.10 -8.25 -6.32
N LEU A 823 -11.18 -7.54 -5.95
CA LEU A 823 -12.53 -7.82 -6.45
C LEU A 823 -12.73 -7.43 -7.92
N LEU A 824 -11.97 -6.46 -8.41
CA LEU A 824 -12.09 -5.94 -9.77
C LEU A 824 -11.24 -6.71 -10.80
N GLN A 825 -10.18 -7.41 -10.36
CA GLN A 825 -9.30 -8.21 -11.22
C GLN A 825 -10.03 -9.25 -12.12
N PRO A 826 -11.05 -10.01 -11.65
CA PRO A 826 -11.81 -10.91 -12.52
C PRO A 826 -12.60 -10.18 -13.61
N ALA A 827 -13.10 -8.96 -13.33
CA ALA A 827 -13.78 -8.13 -14.33
C ALA A 827 -12.78 -7.60 -15.37
N PHE A 828 -11.59 -7.18 -14.96
CA PHE A 828 -10.51 -6.81 -15.90
C PHE A 828 -10.12 -7.96 -16.81
N TYR A 829 -9.83 -9.14 -16.25
CA TYR A 829 -9.47 -10.33 -17.04
C TYR A 829 -10.57 -10.68 -18.07
N MET A 830 -11.84 -10.75 -17.64
CA MET A 830 -12.96 -11.00 -18.55
C MET A 830 -13.13 -9.91 -19.62
N ALA A 831 -12.87 -8.63 -19.29
CA ALA A 831 -12.92 -7.53 -20.23
C ALA A 831 -11.76 -7.60 -21.26
N GLU A 832 -10.56 -7.94 -20.83
CA GLU A 832 -9.39 -8.15 -21.70
C GLU A 832 -9.65 -9.32 -22.68
N CYS A 833 -10.19 -10.44 -22.19
CA CYS A 833 -10.58 -11.58 -23.04
C CYS A 833 -11.64 -11.24 -24.09
N THR A 834 -12.62 -10.41 -23.72
CA THR A 834 -13.78 -10.13 -24.59
C THR A 834 -13.56 -8.96 -25.54
N ILE A 835 -12.90 -7.88 -25.09
CA ILE A 835 -12.71 -6.63 -25.85
C ILE A 835 -11.37 -6.61 -26.59
N LEU A 836 -10.27 -6.99 -25.93
CA LEU A 836 -8.93 -7.00 -26.56
C LEU A 836 -8.60 -8.34 -27.22
N GLY A 837 -9.22 -9.41 -26.76
CA GLY A 837 -9.00 -10.77 -27.27
C GLY A 837 -7.75 -11.46 -26.73
N MET A 838 -7.18 -10.94 -25.63
CA MET A 838 -6.07 -11.56 -24.89
C MET A 838 -6.52 -12.85 -24.18
N HIS A 839 -5.57 -13.67 -23.75
CA HIS A 839 -5.77 -14.91 -22.99
C HIS A 839 -6.68 -15.95 -23.69
N LYS A 840 -6.82 -15.85 -25.02
CA LYS A 840 -7.60 -16.80 -25.84
C LYS A 840 -6.75 -18.01 -26.19
N LYS A 841 -7.09 -19.17 -25.63
CA LYS A 841 -6.51 -20.46 -26.06
C LYS A 841 -6.64 -20.63 -27.58
N LYS A 842 -5.52 -20.98 -28.21
CA LYS A 842 -5.50 -21.48 -29.60
C LYS A 842 -6.25 -22.81 -29.67
N VAL A 843 -6.85 -23.09 -30.82
CA VAL A 843 -7.75 -24.25 -30.99
C VAL A 843 -6.98 -25.53 -31.33
N ASP A 844 -5.73 -25.39 -31.80
CA ASP A 844 -4.93 -26.43 -32.45
C ASP A 844 -4.54 -27.61 -31.52
N ASP A 845 -4.50 -27.37 -30.20
CA ASP A 845 -4.13 -28.38 -29.20
C ASP A 845 -5.20 -29.47 -28.98
N VAL A 846 -6.45 -29.24 -29.44
CA VAL A 846 -7.54 -30.22 -29.32
C VAL A 846 -7.43 -31.33 -30.37
N GLU A 847 -6.90 -31.03 -31.56
CA GLU A 847 -6.84 -31.98 -32.68
C GLU A 847 -5.58 -32.86 -32.63
N SER A 848 -4.49 -32.35 -32.04
CA SER A 848 -3.23 -33.09 -31.84
C SER A 848 -3.35 -34.30 -30.91
N GLY A 849 -4.30 -34.27 -29.96
CA GLY A 849 -4.53 -35.35 -29.00
C GLY A 849 -5.16 -36.63 -29.58
N LEU A 850 -5.72 -36.57 -30.79
CA LEU A 850 -6.44 -37.70 -31.40
C LEU A 850 -5.50 -38.74 -32.04
N HIS A 851 -4.22 -38.40 -32.24
CA HIS A 851 -3.31 -39.17 -33.10
C HIS A 851 -2.41 -40.20 -32.38
N TYR A 852 -2.61 -40.45 -31.08
CA TYR A 852 -1.76 -41.36 -30.28
C TYR A 852 -2.49 -42.56 -29.66
N VAL A 853 -3.58 -43.03 -30.27
CA VAL A 853 -4.36 -44.21 -29.81
C VAL A 853 -4.56 -45.23 -30.95
N GLU A 854 -3.48 -45.69 -31.57
CA GLU A 854 -3.52 -46.83 -32.50
C GLU A 854 -2.20 -47.62 -32.49
N GLY A 855 -2.11 -48.69 -31.66
CA GLY A 855 -0.82 -49.38 -31.45
C GLY A 855 -0.77 -50.52 -30.40
N ALA A 856 -1.60 -51.56 -30.58
CA ALA A 856 -1.42 -52.94 -30.09
C ALA A 856 -1.10 -53.26 -28.59
N SER A 857 -2.04 -53.98 -27.96
CA SER A 857 -1.88 -55.32 -27.29
C SER A 857 -0.87 -55.53 -26.13
N PRO A 858 -1.22 -56.32 -25.07
CA PRO A 858 -0.42 -56.47 -23.84
C PRO A 858 0.58 -57.65 -23.82
N VAL A 859 1.22 -57.84 -22.64
CA VAL A 859 2.32 -58.77 -22.27
C VAL A 859 3.70 -58.20 -22.63
N ASP A 860 4.50 -57.70 -21.68
CA ASP A 860 5.11 -58.51 -20.61
C ASP A 860 5.40 -57.74 -19.28
N GLU A 861 5.84 -58.45 -18.24
CA GLU A 861 6.02 -57.93 -16.86
C GLU A 861 7.47 -57.57 -16.44
N TYR A 862 7.57 -56.77 -15.36
CA TYR A 862 8.71 -56.66 -14.41
C TYR A 862 10.17 -56.58 -14.94
N ALA A 863 10.76 -55.37 -14.98
CA ALA A 863 12.16 -55.14 -14.56
C ALA A 863 12.60 -53.66 -14.40
N LYS A 864 12.05 -52.87 -13.44
CA LYS A 864 12.78 -51.73 -12.80
C LYS A 864 12.04 -51.05 -11.62
N GLN A 865 11.72 -51.81 -10.56
CA GLN A 865 11.55 -51.18 -9.23
C GLN A 865 12.93 -51.00 -8.58
N THR A 866 13.52 -49.81 -8.71
CA THR A 866 14.61 -49.32 -7.83
C THR A 866 14.85 -47.83 -8.12
N GLY A 867 14.19 -46.96 -7.36
CA GLY A 867 14.17 -45.51 -7.60
C GLY A 867 12.85 -44.90 -7.15
N ALA A 868 12.66 -44.80 -5.84
CA ALA A 868 11.41 -44.29 -5.26
C ALA A 868 11.39 -42.77 -5.25
N THR A 869 10.57 -42.17 -6.12
CA THR A 869 10.21 -40.75 -6.10
C THR A 869 8.71 -40.60 -6.33
N THR A 870 8.09 -39.56 -5.77
CA THR A 870 6.63 -39.37 -5.68
C THR A 870 5.99 -38.90 -7.00
N PRO A 871 4.69 -39.19 -7.23
CA PRO A 871 3.98 -38.86 -8.47
C PRO A 871 3.53 -37.39 -8.57
N VAL A 872 4.33 -36.45 -8.04
CA VAL A 872 3.94 -35.04 -7.82
C VAL A 872 4.30 -34.13 -9.02
N THR A 873 5.32 -34.49 -9.80
CA THR A 873 6.08 -33.53 -10.64
C THR A 873 5.48 -33.17 -12.00
N VAL A 874 4.26 -33.62 -12.34
CA VAL A 874 3.66 -33.37 -13.67
C VAL A 874 2.63 -32.24 -13.62
N ASP A 875 1.67 -32.29 -12.69
CA ASP A 875 0.53 -31.37 -12.65
C ASP A 875 0.92 -29.96 -12.15
N ASP A 876 2.02 -29.83 -11.39
CA ASP A 876 2.60 -28.54 -11.00
C ASP A 876 3.37 -27.86 -12.16
N ASN A 877 4.09 -28.63 -12.99
CA ASN A 877 4.85 -28.09 -14.12
C ASN A 877 3.93 -27.48 -15.19
N GLU A 878 2.81 -28.14 -15.53
CA GLU A 878 1.80 -27.56 -16.42
C GLU A 878 1.19 -26.27 -15.84
N ARG A 879 0.98 -26.22 -14.51
CA ARG A 879 0.43 -25.04 -13.82
C ARG A 879 1.40 -23.86 -13.76
N HIS A 880 2.72 -24.08 -13.74
CA HIS A 880 3.70 -23.00 -13.91
C HIS A 880 3.77 -22.52 -15.37
N HIS A 881 3.82 -23.45 -16.33
CA HIS A 881 3.98 -23.09 -17.73
C HIS A 881 2.77 -22.32 -18.31
N ASP A 882 1.53 -22.65 -17.90
CA ASP A 882 0.30 -21.88 -18.21
C ASP A 882 0.44 -20.41 -17.76
N ARG A 883 1.00 -20.17 -16.55
CA ARG A 883 1.10 -18.82 -15.92
C ARG A 883 2.16 -17.93 -16.57
N GLU A 884 3.31 -18.48 -16.92
CA GLU A 884 4.41 -17.72 -17.54
C GLU A 884 4.01 -17.20 -18.93
N VAL A 885 3.24 -18.00 -19.68
CA VAL A 885 2.67 -17.60 -20.98
C VAL A 885 1.61 -16.50 -20.80
N GLU A 886 0.74 -16.61 -19.79
CA GLU A 886 -0.26 -15.58 -19.45
C GLU A 886 0.43 -14.25 -19.05
N ALA A 887 1.47 -14.31 -18.23
CA ALA A 887 2.27 -13.15 -17.82
C ALA A 887 3.01 -12.48 -19.02
N ALA A 888 3.40 -13.26 -20.03
CA ALA A 888 4.03 -12.74 -21.24
C ALA A 888 3.07 -11.94 -22.14
N GLU A 889 1.75 -12.24 -22.17
CA GLU A 889 0.77 -11.48 -22.98
C GLU A 889 0.62 -10.01 -22.52
N TYR A 890 0.94 -9.71 -21.26
CA TYR A 890 0.97 -8.35 -20.71
C TYR A 890 2.22 -7.54 -21.09
N ARG A 891 3.18 -8.09 -21.85
CA ARG A 891 4.40 -7.39 -22.32
C ARG A 891 4.18 -6.73 -23.70
N GLY A 892 5.06 -5.81 -24.07
CA GLY A 892 5.09 -5.18 -25.41
C GLY A 892 3.85 -4.33 -25.75
N ALA A 893 3.43 -4.33 -27.02
CA ALA A 893 2.37 -3.46 -27.54
C ALA A 893 0.96 -3.68 -26.95
N ASN A 894 0.76 -4.74 -26.15
CA ASN A 894 -0.48 -4.97 -25.41
C ASN A 894 -0.58 -4.12 -24.13
N VAL A 895 0.54 -3.65 -23.58
CA VAL A 895 0.60 -2.84 -22.34
C VAL A 895 -0.35 -1.65 -22.40
N VAL A 896 -0.26 -0.85 -23.46
CA VAL A 896 -1.09 0.36 -23.64
C VAL A 896 -2.58 -0.02 -23.77
N LYS A 897 -2.89 -1.15 -24.38
CA LYS A 897 -4.28 -1.59 -24.61
C LYS A 897 -4.97 -1.97 -23.31
N TYR A 898 -4.34 -2.80 -22.47
CA TYR A 898 -4.96 -3.21 -21.20
C TYR A 898 -5.00 -2.04 -20.21
N ILE A 899 -3.96 -1.21 -20.13
CA ILE A 899 -3.95 -0.02 -19.26
C ILE A 899 -5.10 0.93 -19.63
N VAL A 900 -5.29 1.25 -20.91
CA VAL A 900 -6.41 2.10 -21.36
C VAL A 900 -7.76 1.44 -21.05
N LEU A 901 -7.92 0.12 -21.27
CA LEU A 901 -9.15 -0.59 -20.94
C LEU A 901 -9.47 -0.53 -19.43
N ARG A 902 -8.49 -0.81 -18.56
CA ARG A 902 -8.66 -0.76 -17.10
C ARG A 902 -8.99 0.65 -16.61
N ILE A 903 -8.33 1.69 -17.14
CA ILE A 903 -8.67 3.10 -16.86
C ILE A 903 -10.12 3.39 -17.27
N CYS A 904 -10.53 3.03 -18.49
CA CYS A 904 -11.90 3.24 -18.95
C CYS A 904 -12.95 2.54 -18.07
N ILE A 905 -12.67 1.34 -17.58
CA ILE A 905 -13.53 0.62 -16.63
C ILE A 905 -13.62 1.40 -15.31
N VAL A 906 -12.48 1.79 -14.71
CA VAL A 906 -12.46 2.56 -13.44
C VAL A 906 -13.21 3.90 -13.58
N VAL A 907 -13.08 4.60 -14.71
CA VAL A 907 -13.84 5.84 -14.98
C VAL A 907 -15.36 5.59 -15.00
N VAL A 908 -15.82 4.47 -15.59
CA VAL A 908 -17.25 4.09 -15.56
C VAL A 908 -17.71 3.77 -14.12
N LEU A 909 -16.88 3.09 -13.32
CA LEU A 909 -17.17 2.82 -11.91
C LEU A 909 -17.31 4.13 -11.10
N VAL A 910 -16.43 5.11 -11.34
CA VAL A 910 -16.51 6.44 -10.70
C VAL A 910 -17.83 7.15 -11.04
N VAL A 911 -18.22 7.18 -12.32
CA VAL A 911 -19.49 7.79 -12.74
C VAL A 911 -20.69 7.11 -12.09
N LEU A 912 -20.70 5.78 -12.02
CA LEU A 912 -21.76 5.03 -11.33
C LEU A 912 -21.77 5.29 -9.83
N SER A 913 -20.60 5.41 -9.20
CA SER A 913 -20.46 5.67 -7.77
C SER A 913 -21.02 7.05 -7.39
N ILE A 914 -20.66 8.09 -8.15
CA ILE A 914 -21.16 9.46 -7.96
C ILE A 914 -22.70 9.52 -8.11
N VAL A 915 -23.26 8.78 -9.08
CA VAL A 915 -24.72 8.74 -9.31
C VAL A 915 -25.50 8.08 -8.15
N PHE A 916 -24.87 7.22 -7.36
CA PHE A 916 -25.52 6.50 -6.25
C PHE A 916 -25.00 6.87 -4.86
N GLN A 917 -24.13 7.88 -4.74
CA GLN A 917 -23.42 8.20 -3.50
C GLN A 917 -24.38 8.50 -2.33
N ASP A 918 -25.43 9.28 -2.59
CA ASP A 918 -26.39 9.76 -1.58
C ASP A 918 -27.34 8.66 -1.07
N HIS A 919 -27.31 7.46 -1.70
CA HIS A 919 -28.18 6.33 -1.40
C HIS A 919 -27.39 5.03 -1.13
N PHE A 920 -26.14 5.16 -0.64
CA PHE A 920 -25.21 4.06 -0.32
C PHE A 920 -25.87 2.78 0.22
N SER A 921 -26.68 2.88 1.28
CA SER A 921 -27.27 1.71 1.94
C SER A 921 -28.26 0.94 1.06
N ASP A 922 -29.07 1.67 0.27
CA ASP A 922 -30.03 1.06 -0.65
C ASP A 922 -29.35 0.58 -1.95
N PHE A 923 -28.23 1.20 -2.35
CA PHE A 923 -27.36 0.67 -3.39
C PHE A 923 -26.69 -0.65 -2.98
N ALA A 924 -26.17 -0.73 -1.75
CA ALA A 924 -25.60 -1.95 -1.17
C ALA A 924 -26.64 -3.09 -1.06
N ASP A 925 -27.84 -2.79 -0.55
CA ASP A 925 -28.99 -3.73 -0.55
C ASP A 925 -29.30 -4.24 -1.97
N PHE A 926 -29.34 -3.34 -2.97
CA PHE A 926 -29.63 -3.69 -4.35
C PHE A 926 -28.58 -4.62 -4.97
N VAL A 927 -27.28 -4.38 -4.73
CA VAL A 927 -26.18 -5.23 -5.24
C VAL A 927 -26.22 -6.63 -4.63
N GLY A 928 -26.41 -6.73 -3.31
CA GLY A 928 -26.54 -8.01 -2.61
C GLY A 928 -27.75 -8.83 -3.06
N ALA A 929 -28.93 -8.19 -3.11
CA ALA A 929 -30.18 -8.83 -3.47
C ALA A 929 -30.25 -9.33 -4.93
N SER A 930 -29.48 -8.72 -5.83
CA SER A 930 -29.52 -9.02 -7.26
C SER A 930 -28.35 -9.91 -7.72
N SER A 931 -27.17 -9.35 -7.94
CA SER A 931 -26.07 -10.02 -8.63
C SER A 931 -25.37 -11.05 -7.76
N LEU A 932 -25.19 -10.77 -6.46
CA LEU A 932 -24.60 -11.72 -5.51
C LEU A 932 -25.58 -12.85 -5.16
N THR A 933 -26.85 -12.56 -4.90
CA THR A 933 -27.88 -13.62 -4.75
C THR A 933 -27.91 -14.54 -5.97
N THR A 934 -27.82 -13.99 -7.18
CA THR A 934 -27.79 -14.78 -8.43
C THR A 934 -26.53 -15.66 -8.54
N SER A 935 -25.34 -15.07 -8.39
CA SER A 935 -24.06 -15.74 -8.63
C SER A 935 -23.63 -16.68 -7.48
N CYS A 936 -23.91 -16.32 -6.23
CA CYS A 936 -23.46 -17.04 -5.05
C CYS A 936 -24.50 -18.01 -4.48
N ILE A 937 -25.80 -17.84 -4.75
CA ILE A 937 -26.88 -18.70 -4.21
C ILE A 937 -27.66 -19.42 -5.31
N LEU A 938 -28.21 -18.71 -6.29
CA LEU A 938 -29.14 -19.31 -7.25
C LEU A 938 -28.45 -20.21 -8.28
N LEU A 939 -27.42 -19.71 -8.97
CA LEU A 939 -26.74 -20.47 -10.02
C LEU A 939 -26.04 -21.76 -9.50
N PRO A 940 -25.32 -21.78 -8.36
CA PRO A 940 -24.66 -23.01 -7.90
C PRO A 940 -25.66 -24.08 -7.48
N ILE A 941 -26.76 -23.70 -6.82
CA ILE A 941 -27.85 -24.63 -6.47
C ILE A 941 -28.54 -25.15 -7.74
N ALA A 942 -28.77 -24.30 -8.75
CA ALA A 942 -29.33 -24.73 -10.03
C ALA A 942 -28.43 -25.74 -10.75
N PHE A 943 -27.12 -25.50 -10.82
CA PHE A 943 -26.18 -26.44 -11.47
C PHE A 943 -26.09 -27.76 -10.71
N TYR A 944 -26.15 -27.74 -9.38
CA TYR A 944 -26.18 -28.95 -8.56
C TYR A 944 -27.47 -29.75 -8.77
N LEU A 945 -28.63 -29.10 -8.79
CA LEU A 945 -29.90 -29.74 -9.11
C LEU A 945 -29.93 -30.31 -10.54
N VAL A 946 -29.33 -29.64 -11.52
CA VAL A 946 -29.29 -30.11 -12.93
C VAL A 946 -28.31 -31.29 -13.12
N LYS A 947 -27.14 -31.27 -12.47
CA LYS A 947 -26.06 -32.25 -12.72
C LYS A 947 -26.01 -33.42 -11.76
N ALA A 948 -26.47 -33.25 -10.52
CA ALA A 948 -26.45 -34.28 -9.50
C ALA A 948 -27.84 -34.90 -9.23
N TRP A 949 -28.87 -34.60 -10.04
CA TRP A 949 -30.26 -34.98 -9.77
C TRP A 949 -30.41 -36.45 -9.37
N ASP A 950 -29.86 -37.40 -10.12
CA ASP A 950 -30.07 -38.83 -9.84
C ASP A 950 -29.17 -39.39 -8.72
N THR A 951 -28.18 -38.63 -8.24
CA THR A 951 -27.26 -39.05 -7.18
C THR A 951 -27.64 -38.51 -5.80
N ILE A 952 -28.43 -37.43 -5.72
CA ILE A 952 -28.79 -36.76 -4.46
C ILE A 952 -30.07 -37.32 -3.81
N PRO A 953 -30.11 -37.48 -2.47
CA PRO A 953 -31.28 -37.98 -1.77
C PRO A 953 -32.45 -36.99 -1.84
N THR A 954 -33.68 -37.51 -1.80
CA THR A 954 -34.92 -36.72 -1.94
C THR A 954 -35.07 -35.59 -0.94
N LEU A 955 -34.56 -35.75 0.29
CA LEU A 955 -34.53 -34.67 1.29
C LEU A 955 -33.60 -33.52 0.88
N GLU A 956 -32.43 -33.81 0.28
CA GLU A 956 -31.51 -32.78 -0.22
C GLU A 956 -32.10 -32.07 -1.46
N LYS A 957 -32.81 -32.80 -2.34
CA LYS A 957 -33.59 -32.20 -3.45
C LYS A 957 -34.60 -31.17 -2.94
N VAL A 958 -35.43 -31.56 -1.96
CA VAL A 958 -36.47 -30.68 -1.42
C VAL A 958 -35.86 -29.48 -0.71
N ALA A 959 -34.81 -29.67 0.10
CA ALA A 959 -34.10 -28.57 0.76
C ALA A 959 -33.50 -27.59 -0.25
N ALA A 960 -32.82 -28.08 -1.28
CA ALA A 960 -32.24 -27.26 -2.35
C ALA A 960 -33.30 -26.44 -3.11
N ILE A 961 -34.43 -27.05 -3.48
CA ILE A 961 -35.53 -26.38 -4.16
C ILE A 961 -36.16 -25.30 -3.26
N VAL A 962 -36.36 -25.59 -1.96
CA VAL A 962 -36.88 -24.62 -1.00
C VAL A 962 -35.92 -23.42 -0.85
N VAL A 963 -34.62 -23.66 -0.65
CA VAL A 963 -33.62 -22.58 -0.56
C VAL A 963 -33.60 -21.74 -1.84
N PHE A 964 -33.59 -22.38 -3.01
CA PHE A 964 -33.60 -21.69 -4.31
C PHE A 964 -34.85 -20.80 -4.47
N VAL A 965 -36.05 -21.33 -4.23
CA VAL A 965 -37.31 -20.59 -4.39
C VAL A 965 -37.41 -19.44 -3.37
N VAL A 966 -37.05 -19.67 -2.11
CA VAL A 966 -37.07 -18.64 -1.06
C VAL A 966 -36.08 -17.52 -1.38
N CYS A 967 -34.83 -17.85 -1.76
CA CYS A 967 -33.83 -16.85 -2.12
C CYS A 967 -34.17 -16.10 -3.40
N PHE A 968 -34.82 -16.74 -4.37
CA PHE A 968 -35.32 -16.08 -5.58
C PHE A 968 -36.41 -15.06 -5.25
N ILE A 969 -37.41 -15.43 -4.44
CA ILE A 969 -38.50 -14.53 -4.04
C ILE A 969 -37.97 -13.34 -3.23
N PHE A 970 -37.16 -13.57 -2.20
CA PHE A 970 -36.61 -12.48 -1.39
C PHE A 970 -35.57 -11.64 -2.14
N GLY A 971 -34.74 -12.25 -2.99
CA GLY A 971 -33.82 -11.52 -3.87
C GLY A 971 -34.56 -10.59 -4.84
N CYS A 972 -35.60 -11.08 -5.53
CA CYS A 972 -36.44 -10.25 -6.40
C CYS A 972 -37.17 -9.14 -5.62
N TYR A 973 -37.73 -9.44 -4.45
CA TYR A 973 -38.42 -8.45 -3.61
C TYR A 973 -37.46 -7.36 -3.12
N SER A 974 -36.32 -7.76 -2.53
CA SER A 974 -35.32 -6.84 -1.99
C SER A 974 -34.70 -5.99 -3.10
N THR A 975 -34.37 -6.58 -4.26
CA THR A 975 -33.93 -5.86 -5.46
C THR A 975 -34.96 -4.82 -5.92
N TYR A 976 -36.25 -5.18 -5.97
CA TYR A 976 -37.32 -4.26 -6.35
C TYR A 976 -37.48 -3.12 -5.33
N THR A 977 -37.48 -3.41 -4.03
CA THR A 977 -37.69 -2.38 -2.99
C THR A 977 -36.49 -1.45 -2.84
N ALA A 978 -35.27 -1.97 -2.89
CA ALA A 978 -34.05 -1.17 -2.86
C ALA A 978 -33.93 -0.33 -4.15
N GLY A 979 -34.11 -0.96 -5.32
CA GLY A 979 -34.12 -0.28 -6.62
C GLY A 979 -35.19 0.80 -6.72
N LYS A 980 -36.40 0.59 -6.16
CA LYS A 980 -37.44 1.63 -6.12
C LYS A 980 -36.95 2.89 -5.40
N LYS A 981 -36.33 2.75 -4.22
CA LYS A 981 -35.77 3.91 -3.51
C LYS A 981 -34.60 4.55 -4.26
N LEU A 982 -33.69 3.71 -4.79
CA LEU A 982 -32.47 4.13 -5.47
C LEU A 982 -32.75 4.96 -6.74
N PHE A 983 -33.82 4.64 -7.47
CA PHE A 983 -34.20 5.32 -8.72
C PHE A 983 -35.42 6.25 -8.60
N ALA A 984 -36.15 6.19 -7.49
CA ALA A 984 -37.30 7.04 -7.20
C ALA A 984 -37.44 7.27 -5.68
N PRO A 985 -36.52 8.05 -5.07
CA PRO A 985 -36.53 8.31 -3.64
C PRO A 985 -37.79 9.07 -3.20
N SER A 986 -38.09 8.98 -1.91
CA SER A 986 -39.23 9.65 -1.28
C SER A 986 -38.79 10.41 -0.03
N ASP A 987 -39.03 11.71 -0.02
CA ASP A 987 -38.60 12.62 1.05
C ASP A 987 -39.25 12.25 2.40
N SER A 988 -38.49 11.55 3.25
CA SER A 988 -38.91 11.18 4.60
C SER A 988 -37.86 11.67 5.60
N SER A 989 -38.13 12.83 6.22
CA SER A 989 -37.23 13.48 7.18
C SER A 989 -37.29 12.85 8.58
N VAL A 990 -37.24 11.51 8.65
CA VAL A 990 -37.29 10.73 9.90
C VAL A 990 -35.91 10.20 10.21
N GLN A 991 -35.37 10.55 11.38
CA GLN A 991 -34.00 10.20 11.76
C GLN A 991 -33.83 8.70 12.06
N PHE A 992 -34.81 8.10 12.74
CA PHE A 992 -34.80 6.68 13.15
C PHE A 992 -36.03 5.94 12.58
N PRO A 993 -36.01 5.57 11.28
CA PRO A 993 -37.19 5.07 10.56
C PRO A 993 -37.67 3.66 10.95
N TYR A 994 -37.00 3.00 11.91
CA TYR A 994 -37.33 1.65 12.39
C TYR A 994 -37.93 1.63 13.80
N CYS A 995 -38.01 2.79 14.47
CA CYS A 995 -38.54 2.93 15.82
C CYS A 995 -40.02 3.33 15.85
N GLU A 996 -40.66 3.14 17.01
CA GLU A 996 -41.98 3.67 17.37
C GLU A 996 -41.99 5.22 17.34
N ASP A 997 -43.18 5.84 17.19
CA ASP A 997 -43.34 7.28 16.91
C ASP A 997 -42.62 8.23 17.89
N GLU A 998 -42.52 7.86 19.17
CA GLU A 998 -41.80 8.62 20.20
C GLU A 998 -40.30 8.76 19.89
N PHE A 999 -39.67 7.68 19.42
CA PHE A 999 -38.22 7.56 19.20
C PHE A 999 -37.80 7.80 17.74
N LYS A 1000 -38.73 8.19 16.86
CA LYS A 1000 -38.44 8.44 15.42
C LYS A 1000 -37.51 9.64 15.17
N ASN A 1001 -37.58 10.66 16.03
CA ASN A 1001 -36.80 11.90 15.93
C ASN A 1001 -36.21 12.34 17.29
N THR A 1002 -36.16 11.45 18.28
CA THR A 1002 -35.59 11.70 19.62
C THR A 1002 -34.69 10.53 20.00
N VAL A 1003 -33.52 10.80 20.60
CA VAL A 1003 -32.61 9.72 21.04
C VAL A 1003 -33.11 9.15 22.37
N TYR A 1004 -33.24 7.84 22.50
CA TYR A 1004 -33.81 7.22 23.71
C TYR A 1004 -32.94 7.37 24.97
N TYR A 1005 -31.64 7.59 24.78
CA TYR A 1005 -30.66 7.82 25.83
C TYR A 1005 -29.55 8.74 25.34
N ASN A 1006 -29.33 9.87 26.02
CA ASN A 1006 -28.25 10.80 25.71
C ASN A 1006 -27.24 10.77 26.87
N TYR A 1007 -26.17 10.00 26.69
CA TYR A 1007 -25.11 9.83 27.68
C TYR A 1007 -24.48 11.17 28.11
N THR A 1008 -24.22 12.06 27.14
CA THR A 1008 -23.61 13.38 27.39
C THR A 1008 -24.48 14.22 28.33
N ALA A 1009 -25.80 14.27 28.10
CA ALA A 1009 -26.72 15.01 28.94
C ALA A 1009 -26.86 14.42 30.36
N VAL A 1010 -26.73 13.10 30.51
CA VAL A 1010 -26.85 12.39 31.80
C VAL A 1010 -25.56 12.45 32.63
N HIS A 1011 -24.38 12.55 31.99
CA HIS A 1011 -23.08 12.49 32.67
C HIS A 1011 -22.26 13.79 32.62
N MET A 1012 -22.73 14.84 31.95
CA MET A 1012 -22.15 16.19 31.96
C MET A 1012 -23.14 17.27 32.47
N SER A 1013 -24.11 16.88 33.31
CA SER A 1013 -24.97 17.78 34.10
C SER A 1013 -24.75 17.64 35.60
#